data_AF-A0ABD1ZD50-F1
#
_entry.id   AF-A0ABD1ZD50-F1
#
_cell.length_a   1.000
_cell.length_b   1.000
_cell.length_c   1.000
_cell.angle_alpha   90.00
_cell.angle_beta   90.00
_cell.angle_gamma   90.00
#
_symmetry.space_group_name_H-M   'P 1'
#
loop_
_entity.id
_entity.type
_entity.pdbx_description
1 polymer ?
#
loop_
_entity_poly.entity_id
_entity_poly.type
_entity_poly.pdbx_seq_one_letter_code
_entity_poly.pdbx_strand_id
1 'polypeptide(L)'
;MQQRRTNSSTGGAPKLLSKSCFETAPSCVELIGASPGAITEGGNWLFGISTLEDAVKLATLPQQRFKEVSSPLSASAGIWCSLGLHRSYYTYKLRNRVCSEANLDHPYLQKREKMERNINFFLLAALCFHMLTGSSQVYSYDFLSIACGAAAGKTDDLGIDWVTDDGYIQTGKNLRGLDDTFPYDSLKYFPEGRSKNCFVLPANQTTTYLLRASFYPGNDTTGPSIDSPVDFNVTVNNDLLFGYFATAESRLSGFIESVVHTFDKKEIFFCLVKGTQGFPFINGIELRELEATAYDQVKNKKFLISLVRYNTGTKPNETNFLRYPDDPFDRMWSPTPWTDFPGYQRVENLSLTPHGPEAEEGYNWPPVKVLQDAWVGRNLSSPDFVKPDSLSQLYAAFYIDEIQNVTLSEANPLGILLGVNNFFYEFNVTESDNSLEVWITKDVSADPSVNFTILSQPWSKHPVVLNGFELLSMFDVDTSATFTTDQKALIAIKQSFGLEDWTGDACYPVEWDWVKCNTLSTRVNKLLLSDKNISGSIPKEISQMSDLTEIYLDNNELTGEIPQSIFSLSKLKVLNLANNDLSGSVPVSFQNKVGFTFSGNPRLCLTGNGSCAPPPGPPSPPNLPSPSTAAELILNEISRIILFIVVITVTLVQIAWI
;
A
#
# COMPACT_ATOMS: atom_id res chain seq x y z
N MET A 1 -16.78 -37.02 -62.75
CA MET A 1 -17.80 -36.61 -63.75
C MET A 1 -18.58 -35.41 -63.22
N GLN A 2 -18.55 -34.32 -63.99
CA GLN A 2 -19.47 -33.18 -64.13
C GLN A 2 -20.18 -32.47 -62.95
N GLN A 3 -19.98 -31.15 -62.94
CA GLN A 3 -20.84 -30.07 -62.42
C GLN A 3 -22.24 -30.03 -63.08
N ARG A 4 -23.26 -29.51 -62.36
CA ARG A 4 -24.04 -28.27 -62.68
C ARG A 4 -25.38 -28.17 -61.91
N ARG A 5 -25.62 -26.96 -61.34
CA ARG A 5 -26.82 -26.05 -61.38
C ARG A 5 -28.25 -26.64 -61.16
N THR A 6 -29.27 -26.02 -60.55
CA THR A 6 -29.63 -24.65 -60.07
C THR A 6 -31.06 -24.67 -59.46
N ASN A 7 -31.34 -23.77 -58.49
CA ASN A 7 -32.58 -22.99 -58.18
C ASN A 7 -33.96 -23.71 -58.09
N SER A 8 -34.84 -23.41 -57.13
CA SER A 8 -35.45 -22.10 -56.85
C SER A 8 -36.36 -22.11 -55.61
N SER A 9 -36.41 -20.99 -54.87
CA SER A 9 -37.65 -20.47 -54.30
C SER A 9 -37.54 -18.93 -54.22
N THR A 10 -38.59 -18.28 -54.71
CA THR A 10 -38.72 -16.85 -54.98
C THR A 10 -39.61 -16.18 -53.93
N GLY A 11 -39.33 -14.91 -53.61
CA GLY A 11 -40.38 -13.96 -53.22
C GLY A 11 -39.93 -12.83 -52.31
N GLY A 12 -39.65 -11.65 -52.88
CA GLY A 12 -39.67 -10.37 -52.15
C GLY A 12 -38.52 -9.41 -52.46
N ALA A 13 -38.69 -8.59 -53.49
CA ALA A 13 -37.94 -7.35 -53.76
C ALA A 13 -39.00 -6.25 -54.03
N PRO A 14 -38.71 -4.92 -54.14
CA PRO A 14 -37.38 -4.33 -54.43
C PRO A 14 -37.11 -2.90 -53.86
N LYS A 15 -35.95 -2.36 -54.31
CA LYS A 15 -35.58 -0.93 -54.52
C LYS A 15 -34.78 -0.21 -53.43
N LEU A 16 -33.47 -0.23 -53.64
CA LEU A 16 -32.52 0.83 -53.30
C LEU A 16 -32.54 1.92 -54.38
N LEU A 17 -32.75 3.17 -53.96
CA LEU A 17 -32.29 4.37 -54.67
C LEU A 17 -31.77 5.39 -53.65
N SER A 18 -30.63 5.95 -54.05
CA SER A 18 -29.72 6.95 -53.49
C SER A 18 -30.29 8.22 -52.81
N LYS A 19 -29.41 8.79 -51.96
CA LYS A 19 -29.19 10.21 -51.55
C LYS A 19 -29.76 10.71 -50.20
N SER A 20 -28.82 10.81 -49.24
CA SER A 20 -28.46 11.96 -48.38
C SER A 20 -29.54 12.88 -47.80
N CYS A 21 -29.66 12.90 -46.46
CA CYS A 21 -29.48 14.06 -45.55
C CYS A 21 -30.03 13.75 -44.14
N PHE A 22 -29.65 14.60 -43.18
CA PHE A 22 -30.05 14.70 -41.77
C PHE A 22 -29.31 13.77 -40.79
N GLU A 23 -28.89 14.17 -39.59
CA GLU A 23 -28.65 15.43 -38.84
C GLU A 23 -28.73 14.99 -37.37
N THR A 24 -27.82 15.52 -36.55
CA THR A 24 -27.98 15.87 -35.12
C THR A 24 -28.52 14.84 -34.11
N ALA A 25 -27.68 14.63 -33.08
CA ALA A 25 -27.98 13.92 -31.83
C ALA A 25 -29.19 14.49 -31.06
N PRO A 26 -29.95 13.65 -30.33
CA PRO A 26 -30.90 14.12 -29.34
C PRO A 26 -30.30 14.17 -27.93
N SER A 27 -30.63 15.29 -27.29
CA SER A 27 -30.41 15.77 -25.94
C SER A 27 -31.12 15.01 -24.82
N CYS A 28 -30.52 15.12 -23.63
CA CYS A 28 -31.05 15.33 -22.27
C CYS A 28 -32.53 15.03 -21.94
N VAL A 29 -32.72 14.42 -20.77
CA VAL A 29 -33.89 14.64 -19.90
C VAL A 29 -33.44 15.28 -18.58
N GLU A 30 -34.29 16.21 -18.17
CA GLU A 30 -34.29 17.21 -17.11
C GLU A 30 -34.01 16.74 -15.67
N LEU A 31 -33.46 17.66 -14.87
CA LEU A 31 -34.17 18.15 -13.67
C LEU A 31 -33.88 19.65 -13.48
N ILE A 32 -34.96 20.42 -13.53
CA ILE A 32 -35.07 21.88 -13.39
C ILE A 32 -35.21 22.23 -11.91
N GLY A 33 -34.60 23.34 -11.51
CA GLY A 33 -34.87 23.99 -10.23
C GLY A 33 -34.05 25.25 -9.95
N ALA A 34 -34.01 26.21 -10.87
CA ALA A 34 -33.54 27.57 -10.55
C ALA A 34 -34.39 28.63 -11.26
N SER A 35 -34.67 29.73 -10.55
CA SER A 35 -34.96 31.04 -11.16
C SER A 35 -34.71 32.15 -10.11
N PRO A 36 -34.51 33.42 -10.51
CA PRO A 36 -33.57 33.89 -11.54
C PRO A 36 -32.83 35.19 -11.12
N GLY A 37 -31.72 35.52 -11.80
CA GLY A 37 -31.13 36.86 -11.66
C GLY A 37 -29.86 37.16 -12.46
N ALA A 38 -30.06 37.84 -13.60
CA ALA A 38 -29.16 38.78 -14.29
C ALA A 38 -28.04 38.26 -15.22
N ILE A 39 -28.09 38.86 -16.42
CA ILE A 39 -27.34 38.71 -17.67
C ILE A 39 -26.15 39.69 -17.68
N THR A 40 -25.00 39.31 -18.27
CA THR A 40 -24.24 39.98 -19.36
C THR A 40 -22.70 39.94 -19.23
N GLU A 41 -22.09 39.42 -20.31
CA GLU A 41 -20.87 39.84 -21.03
C GLU A 41 -19.51 40.03 -20.34
N GLY A 42 -18.49 39.36 -20.91
CA GLY A 42 -17.12 39.87 -20.99
C GLY A 42 -16.16 39.37 -19.91
N GLY A 43 -15.65 38.14 -20.08
CA GLY A 43 -14.62 37.57 -19.21
C GLY A 43 -13.28 38.30 -19.28
N ASN A 44 -12.90 38.93 -18.16
CA ASN A 44 -11.53 39.14 -17.71
C ASN A 44 -11.53 39.66 -16.25
N TRP A 45 -11.32 38.77 -15.28
CA TRP A 45 -10.89 39.10 -13.90
C TRP A 45 -10.07 37.90 -13.39
N LEU A 46 -8.75 38.00 -13.15
CA LEU A 46 -8.15 38.45 -11.90
C LEU A 46 -8.90 37.92 -10.67
N PHE A 47 -8.47 36.77 -10.14
CA PHE A 47 -8.92 36.27 -8.84
C PHE A 47 -8.35 37.17 -7.73
N GLY A 48 -9.19 38.06 -7.22
CA GLY A 48 -9.00 38.71 -5.92
C GLY A 48 -9.59 37.84 -4.81
N ILE A 49 -8.74 37.40 -3.89
CA ILE A 49 -9.14 36.76 -2.63
C ILE A 49 -9.71 37.87 -1.74
N SER A 50 -10.97 37.75 -1.29
CA SER A 50 -11.64 38.83 -0.54
C SER A 50 -12.15 38.45 0.86
N THR A 51 -11.93 37.22 1.36
CA THR A 51 -12.23 36.89 2.77
C THR A 51 -11.24 35.87 3.38
N LEU A 52 -11.07 35.92 4.71
CA LEU A 52 -10.23 35.00 5.50
C LEU A 52 -10.81 33.55 5.53
N GLU A 53 -12.11 33.38 5.26
CA GLU A 53 -12.77 32.06 5.19
C GLU A 53 -12.46 31.29 3.90
N ASP A 54 -12.18 31.98 2.80
CA ASP A 54 -11.77 31.33 1.53
C ASP A 54 -10.30 30.88 1.57
N ALA A 55 -9.46 31.52 2.39
CA ALA A 55 -8.08 31.08 2.62
C ALA A 55 -7.99 29.79 3.46
N VAL A 56 -8.96 29.55 4.36
CA VAL A 56 -8.97 28.36 5.23
C VAL A 56 -9.47 27.11 4.50
N LYS A 57 -10.32 27.23 3.47
CA LYS A 57 -10.79 26.08 2.67
C LYS A 57 -9.79 25.54 1.64
N LEU A 58 -8.79 26.34 1.26
CA LEU A 58 -7.66 25.90 0.43
C LEU A 58 -6.54 25.23 1.24
N ALA A 59 -6.55 25.37 2.57
CA ALA A 59 -5.57 24.76 3.48
C ALA A 59 -5.93 23.33 3.93
N THR A 60 -7.04 22.75 3.47
CA THR A 60 -7.53 21.42 3.89
C THR A 60 -7.61 20.38 2.76
N LEU A 61 -6.92 20.60 1.64
CA LEU A 61 -6.60 19.51 0.70
C LEU A 61 -5.30 18.83 1.17
N PRO A 62 -5.13 17.50 0.99
CA PRO A 62 -3.96 16.80 1.49
C PRO A 62 -2.72 17.30 0.74
N GLN A 63 -1.88 18.07 1.43
CA GLN A 63 -0.53 18.36 0.97
C GLN A 63 0.29 17.08 1.14
N GLN A 64 0.81 16.55 0.03
CA GLN A 64 1.97 15.67 0.03
C GLN A 64 3.07 16.33 0.87
N ARG A 65 3.61 15.59 1.84
CA ARG A 65 4.67 16.09 2.74
C ARG A 65 5.98 16.12 1.97
N PHE A 66 6.34 17.26 1.37
CA PHE A 66 7.71 17.49 0.92
C PHE A 66 8.54 18.00 2.10
N LYS A 67 9.60 17.28 2.45
CA LYS A 67 10.59 17.72 3.44
C LYS A 67 11.80 18.27 2.68
N GLU A 68 12.02 19.58 2.72
CA GLU A 68 13.29 20.17 2.26
C GLU A 68 14.41 19.79 3.24
N VAL A 69 15.38 19.02 2.79
CA VAL A 69 16.66 18.84 3.49
C VAL A 69 17.69 19.71 2.79
N SER A 70 18.15 20.76 3.47
CA SER A 70 19.33 21.51 3.04
C SER A 70 20.58 20.86 3.63
N SER A 71 21.57 20.56 2.77
CA SER A 71 22.94 20.27 3.20
C SER A 71 23.93 21.12 2.37
N PRO A 72 25.06 21.57 2.94
CA PRO A 72 25.97 22.48 2.26
C PRO A 72 27.07 21.70 1.55
N LEU A 73 27.26 21.94 0.25
CA LEU A 73 28.48 21.50 -0.43
C LEU A 73 29.23 22.64 -1.13
N SER A 74 30.54 22.47 -1.02
CA SER A 74 31.65 23.37 -1.22
C SER A 74 31.82 23.91 -2.65
N ALA A 75 32.35 25.12 -2.68
CA ALA A 75 32.83 25.82 -3.87
C ALA A 75 33.89 25.02 -4.67
N SER A 76 33.72 24.98 -5.99
CA SER A 76 34.74 25.38 -6.96
C SER A 76 34.28 25.08 -8.39
N ALA A 77 34.15 26.12 -9.22
CA ALA A 77 34.58 26.17 -10.63
C ALA A 77 33.80 27.28 -11.36
N GLY A 78 34.46 28.41 -11.60
CA GLY A 78 34.00 29.36 -12.63
C GLY A 78 34.62 29.00 -13.97
N ILE A 79 33.91 29.26 -15.07
CA ILE A 79 34.46 29.54 -16.41
C ILE A 79 33.41 30.36 -17.20
N TRP A 80 33.95 31.25 -18.03
CA TRP A 80 33.33 32.35 -18.77
C TRP A 80 32.42 31.91 -19.93
N CYS A 81 31.37 32.70 -20.21
CA CYS A 81 30.60 32.63 -21.44
C CYS A 81 30.71 33.95 -22.23
N SER A 82 31.20 33.88 -23.46
CA SER A 82 31.16 34.98 -24.44
C SER A 82 30.60 34.49 -25.78
N LEU A 83 29.38 34.99 -26.09
CA LEU A 83 28.76 35.34 -27.39
C LEU A 83 29.02 34.51 -28.66
N GLY A 84 27.92 34.12 -29.31
CA GLY A 84 27.88 33.76 -30.74
C GLY A 84 26.48 33.33 -31.24
N LEU A 85 25.73 34.25 -31.83
CA LEU A 85 24.43 34.05 -32.50
C LEU A 85 24.52 33.09 -33.70
N HIS A 86 23.51 32.22 -33.91
CA HIS A 86 22.92 32.05 -35.25
C HIS A 86 21.50 31.41 -35.24
N ARG A 87 20.66 31.94 -36.14
CA ARG A 87 19.22 31.75 -36.39
C ARG A 87 18.77 30.30 -36.65
N SER A 88 17.50 30.02 -36.32
CA SER A 88 16.58 29.27 -37.19
C SER A 88 15.13 29.72 -37.06
N TYR A 89 14.46 29.80 -38.21
CA TYR A 89 13.13 30.32 -38.52
C TYR A 89 12.01 29.34 -38.11
N TYR A 90 10.85 29.85 -37.66
CA TYR A 90 9.54 29.45 -38.18
C TYR A 90 8.51 30.57 -37.96
N THR A 91 7.97 31.08 -39.06
CA THR A 91 6.90 32.08 -39.11
C THR A 91 5.54 31.39 -39.18
N TYR A 92 4.59 31.76 -38.31
CA TYR A 92 3.16 31.62 -38.60
C TYR A 92 2.55 33.00 -38.87
N LYS A 93 1.83 33.08 -39.99
CA LYS A 93 1.37 34.29 -40.67
C LYS A 93 -0.13 34.39 -40.42
N LEU A 94 -0.58 35.37 -39.65
CA LEU A 94 -1.98 35.82 -39.68
C LEU A 94 -1.99 37.30 -40.06
N ARG A 95 -2.77 37.59 -41.11
CA ARG A 95 -2.73 38.81 -41.91
C ARG A 95 -4.05 39.55 -41.73
N ASN A 96 -3.94 40.88 -41.58
CA ASN A 96 -4.91 41.97 -41.81
C ASN A 96 -5.09 42.83 -40.54
N ARG A 97 -5.03 44.17 -40.58
CA ARG A 97 -4.76 45.16 -41.61
C ARG A 97 -4.35 46.46 -40.89
N VAL A 98 -3.50 47.22 -41.54
CA VAL A 98 -2.96 48.53 -41.15
C VAL A 98 -4.01 49.63 -41.35
N CYS A 99 -4.03 50.63 -40.46
CA CYS A 99 -4.17 52.06 -40.81
C CYS A 99 -3.23 52.89 -39.93
N SER A 100 -2.70 53.94 -40.54
CA SER A 100 -1.44 54.65 -40.28
C SER A 100 -1.54 55.85 -39.34
N GLU A 101 -0.40 56.11 -38.68
CA GLU A 101 0.20 57.39 -38.24
C GLU A 101 -0.69 58.61 -37.94
N ALA A 102 -0.61 59.07 -36.68
CA ALA A 102 -0.53 60.49 -36.36
C ALA A 102 0.31 60.70 -35.10
N ASN A 103 1.31 61.58 -35.23
CA ASN A 103 2.21 62.12 -34.20
C ASN A 103 1.57 62.37 -32.84
N LEU A 104 2.24 61.98 -31.76
CA LEU A 104 2.29 62.73 -30.50
C LEU A 104 3.60 62.40 -29.77
N ASP A 105 4.53 63.36 -29.80
CA ASP A 105 5.66 63.46 -28.86
C ASP A 105 5.12 63.38 -27.42
N HIS A 106 5.52 62.37 -26.66
CA HIS A 106 5.21 62.31 -25.23
C HIS A 106 6.37 61.69 -24.43
N PRO A 107 6.79 62.26 -23.28
CA PRO A 107 7.97 61.82 -22.51
C PRO A 107 7.86 60.44 -21.83
N TYR A 108 6.92 59.59 -22.26
CA TYR A 108 6.60 58.31 -21.63
C TYR A 108 7.28 57.09 -22.29
N LEU A 109 7.90 57.24 -23.46
CA LEU A 109 8.54 56.13 -24.19
C LEU A 109 10.00 55.84 -23.76
N GLN A 110 10.76 56.85 -23.30
CA GLN A 110 12.14 56.62 -22.80
C GLN A 110 12.19 55.93 -21.43
N LYS A 111 11.09 55.91 -20.67
CA LYS A 111 11.01 55.19 -19.39
C LYS A 111 10.68 53.70 -19.57
N ARG A 112 10.10 53.31 -20.72
CA ARG A 112 9.72 51.93 -21.03
C ARG A 112 10.89 51.11 -21.58
N GLU A 113 11.73 51.69 -22.43
CA GLU A 113 12.96 51.03 -22.92
C GLU A 113 13.97 50.76 -21.79
N LYS A 114 14.05 51.62 -20.77
CA LYS A 114 14.93 51.41 -19.62
C LYS A 114 14.39 50.35 -18.64
N MET A 115 13.08 50.11 -18.64
CA MET A 115 12.43 49.09 -17.81
C MET A 115 12.46 47.72 -18.49
N GLU A 116 12.23 47.65 -19.80
CA GLU A 116 12.31 46.40 -20.58
C GLU A 116 13.74 45.85 -20.67
N ARG A 117 14.76 46.72 -20.70
CA ARG A 117 16.18 46.30 -20.67
C ARG A 117 16.60 45.72 -19.32
N ASN A 118 15.98 46.17 -18.22
CA ASN A 118 16.20 45.62 -16.88
C ASN A 118 15.42 44.31 -16.67
N ILE A 119 14.20 44.21 -17.18
CA ILE A 119 13.37 42.98 -17.10
C ILE A 119 14.03 41.85 -17.91
N ASN A 120 14.60 42.14 -19.08
CA ASN A 120 15.33 41.14 -19.87
C ASN A 120 16.64 40.68 -19.21
N PHE A 121 17.30 41.53 -18.42
CA PHE A 121 18.50 41.15 -17.67
C PHE A 121 18.17 40.27 -16.46
N PHE A 122 17.06 40.56 -15.76
CA PHE A 122 16.56 39.74 -14.66
C PHE A 122 16.03 38.38 -15.13
N LEU A 123 15.36 38.32 -16.29
CA LEU A 123 14.90 37.06 -16.88
C LEU A 123 16.06 36.18 -17.37
N LEU A 124 17.10 36.76 -17.99
CA LEU A 124 18.30 36.01 -18.36
C LEU A 124 19.10 35.52 -17.14
N ALA A 125 19.17 36.33 -16.08
CA ALA A 125 19.81 35.93 -14.83
C ALA A 125 19.01 34.83 -14.11
N ALA A 126 17.67 34.89 -14.12
CA ALA A 126 16.81 33.85 -13.56
C ALA A 126 16.89 32.52 -14.35
N LEU A 127 17.00 32.60 -15.68
CA LEU A 127 17.22 31.44 -16.54
C LEU A 127 18.62 30.83 -16.35
N CYS A 128 19.66 31.65 -16.14
CA CYS A 128 20.99 31.16 -15.80
C CYS A 128 21.04 30.60 -14.36
N PHE A 129 20.26 31.14 -13.44
CA PHE A 129 20.14 30.60 -12.07
C PHE A 129 19.40 29.25 -12.08
N HIS A 130 18.35 29.09 -12.89
CA HIS A 130 17.68 27.79 -13.09
C HIS A 130 18.56 26.75 -13.79
N MET A 131 19.48 27.18 -14.66
CA MET A 131 20.47 26.27 -15.29
C MET A 131 21.62 25.89 -14.33
N LEU A 132 21.90 26.70 -13.31
CA LEU A 132 22.90 26.41 -12.27
C LEU A 132 22.30 25.70 -11.04
N THR A 133 20.98 25.75 -10.88
CA THR A 133 20.20 24.88 -10.01
C THR A 133 19.43 23.88 -10.86
N GLY A 134 20.13 23.19 -11.77
CA GLY A 134 19.68 21.88 -12.22
C GLY A 134 19.65 20.94 -11.01
N SER A 135 18.69 21.15 -10.12
CA SER A 135 18.25 20.14 -9.19
C SER A 135 17.80 19.00 -10.08
N SER A 136 18.58 17.92 -10.11
CA SER A 136 17.96 16.61 -10.21
C SER A 136 16.80 16.65 -9.21
N GLN A 137 15.56 16.67 -9.72
CA GLN A 137 14.39 16.46 -8.88
C GLN A 137 14.59 15.07 -8.30
N VAL A 138 15.17 14.99 -7.10
CA VAL A 138 15.18 13.75 -6.33
C VAL A 138 13.74 13.63 -5.87
N TYR A 139 12.95 12.83 -6.58
CA TYR A 139 11.66 12.41 -6.07
C TYR A 139 11.94 11.69 -4.74
N SER A 140 11.63 12.36 -3.63
CA SER A 140 11.59 11.73 -2.31
C SER A 140 10.29 10.93 -2.29
N TYR A 141 10.36 9.69 -2.73
CA TYR A 141 9.27 8.76 -2.48
C TYR A 141 9.24 8.49 -0.97
N ASP A 142 8.10 8.75 -0.34
CA ASP A 142 7.89 8.45 1.09
C ASP A 142 7.74 6.93 1.25
N PHE A 143 8.86 6.22 1.22
CA PHE A 143 8.89 4.79 1.49
C PHE A 143 8.61 4.50 2.96
N LEU A 144 7.78 3.49 3.21
CA LEU A 144 7.68 2.91 4.53
C LEU A 144 8.60 1.69 4.61
N SER A 145 9.63 1.78 5.44
CA SER A 145 10.52 0.66 5.74
C SER A 145 10.59 0.48 7.25
N ILE A 146 10.23 -0.71 7.74
CA ILE A 146 10.12 -1.02 9.17
C ILE A 146 11.22 -2.03 9.52
N ALA A 147 12.11 -1.65 10.43
CA ALA A 147 13.14 -2.52 10.99
C ALA A 147 12.59 -3.19 12.24
N CYS A 148 12.15 -4.44 12.10
CA CYS A 148 11.45 -5.15 13.16
C CYS A 148 12.43 -5.51 14.29
N GLY A 149 12.03 -5.21 15.53
CA GLY A 149 12.85 -5.41 16.72
C GLY A 149 14.00 -4.42 16.91
N ALA A 150 14.20 -3.46 16.00
CA ALA A 150 15.24 -2.45 16.13
C ALA A 150 14.94 -1.48 17.28
N ALA A 151 15.99 -1.06 18.01
CA ALA A 151 15.85 -0.12 19.12
C ALA A 151 15.65 1.33 18.65
N ALA A 152 16.05 1.65 17.42
CA ALA A 152 15.91 2.97 16.82
C ALA A 152 15.85 2.84 15.29
N GLY A 153 15.24 3.82 14.64
CA GLY A 153 15.28 3.96 13.19
C GLY A 153 16.68 4.32 12.68
N LYS A 154 16.95 4.01 11.42
CA LYS A 154 18.24 4.21 10.76
C LYS A 154 18.04 4.45 9.26
N THR A 155 18.90 5.24 8.64
CA THR A 155 19.00 5.34 7.18
C THR A 155 20.00 4.29 6.68
N ASP A 156 19.61 3.49 5.69
CA ASP A 156 20.48 2.47 5.11
C ASP A 156 21.47 3.06 4.09
N ASP A 157 22.32 2.21 3.52
CA ASP A 157 23.36 2.61 2.55
C ASP A 157 22.76 3.08 1.20
N LEU A 158 21.47 2.85 0.96
CA LEU A 158 20.73 3.35 -0.20
C LEU A 158 20.11 4.73 0.07
N GLY A 159 20.22 5.25 1.30
CA GLY A 159 19.58 6.50 1.70
C GLY A 159 18.11 6.35 2.07
N ILE A 160 17.61 5.12 2.26
CA ILE A 160 16.22 4.87 2.66
C ILE A 160 16.13 4.93 4.17
N ASP A 161 15.16 5.70 4.67
CA ASP A 161 14.87 5.79 6.11
C ASP A 161 14.04 4.59 6.57
N TRP A 162 14.51 3.94 7.64
CA TRP A 162 13.81 2.86 8.32
C TRP A 162 13.35 3.30 9.71
N VAL A 163 12.10 2.98 10.04
CA VAL A 163 11.47 3.23 11.34
C VAL A 163 11.43 1.98 12.20
N THR A 164 11.23 2.13 13.52
CA THR A 164 10.97 0.98 14.41
C THR A 164 9.55 0.45 14.21
N ASP A 165 9.28 -0.74 14.76
CA ASP A 165 7.97 -1.38 14.66
C ASP A 165 6.95 -0.92 15.73
N ASP A 166 7.33 -0.02 16.64
CA ASP A 166 6.53 0.43 17.79
C ASP A 166 5.19 1.11 17.42
N GLY A 167 5.07 1.60 16.18
CA GLY A 167 3.85 2.20 15.65
C GLY A 167 2.94 1.24 14.87
N TYR A 168 3.40 0.02 14.60
CA TYR A 168 2.75 -0.90 13.65
C TYR A 168 2.31 -2.21 14.32
N ILE A 169 2.94 -2.58 15.44
CA ILE A 169 2.54 -3.73 16.26
C ILE A 169 2.90 -3.49 17.73
N GLN A 170 2.01 -3.87 18.65
CA GLN A 170 2.21 -3.65 20.09
C GLN A 170 2.73 -4.88 20.83
N THR A 171 2.93 -5.99 20.12
CA THR A 171 3.06 -7.33 20.71
C THR A 171 4.33 -8.00 20.23
N GLY A 172 4.72 -9.09 20.89
CA GLY A 172 5.99 -9.77 20.62
C GLY A 172 7.16 -9.14 21.38
N LYS A 173 8.33 -9.71 21.16
CA LYS A 173 9.59 -9.35 21.81
C LYS A 173 10.67 -9.08 20.78
N ASN A 174 11.59 -8.19 21.13
CA ASN A 174 12.70 -7.80 20.27
C ASN A 174 13.92 -8.69 20.59
N LEU A 175 14.62 -9.14 19.55
CA LEU A 175 15.92 -9.81 19.67
C LEU A 175 16.93 -9.12 18.78
N ARG A 176 18.20 -9.15 19.22
CA ARG A 176 19.32 -8.79 18.35
C ARG A 176 19.49 -9.91 17.31
N GLY A 177 19.57 -9.52 16.04
CA GLY A 177 19.89 -10.42 14.94
C GLY A 177 21.31 -10.96 15.05
N LEU A 178 21.56 -12.09 14.38
CA LEU A 178 22.88 -12.74 14.38
C LEU A 178 23.76 -12.32 13.20
N ASP A 179 23.23 -11.52 12.27
CA ASP A 179 23.98 -10.89 11.19
C ASP A 179 23.98 -9.38 11.43
N ASP A 180 25.15 -8.75 11.47
CA ASP A 180 25.25 -7.29 11.68
C ASP A 180 24.85 -6.48 10.43
N THR A 181 24.46 -7.16 9.34
CA THR A 181 23.92 -6.54 8.12
C THR A 181 22.48 -6.08 8.35
N PHE A 182 22.24 -4.80 8.17
CA PHE A 182 20.91 -4.20 8.28
C PHE A 182 20.00 -4.60 7.10
N PRO A 183 18.69 -4.91 7.29
CA PRO A 183 17.91 -4.89 8.52
C PRO A 183 17.89 -6.24 9.28
N TYR A 184 18.85 -7.14 9.01
CA TYR A 184 18.93 -8.47 9.63
C TYR A 184 19.59 -8.48 11.01
N ASP A 185 20.11 -7.32 11.45
CA ASP A 185 20.74 -7.06 12.75
C ASP A 185 19.76 -6.95 13.92
N SER A 186 18.46 -6.96 13.62
CA SER A 186 17.38 -7.12 14.60
C SER A 186 16.25 -8.00 14.06
N LEU A 187 15.45 -8.54 14.97
CA LEU A 187 14.18 -9.18 14.63
C LEU A 187 13.15 -9.01 15.75
N LYS A 188 11.87 -9.08 15.38
CA LYS A 188 10.75 -9.24 16.33
C LYS A 188 10.20 -10.67 16.24
N TYR A 189 9.92 -11.28 17.39
CA TYR A 189 9.37 -12.63 17.49
C TYR A 189 8.24 -12.71 18.52
N PHE A 190 7.39 -13.75 18.43
CA PHE A 190 6.10 -13.79 19.13
C PHE A 190 5.94 -15.03 20.04
N PRO A 191 6.57 -15.03 21.23
CA PRO A 191 6.57 -16.16 22.17
C PRO A 191 5.27 -16.37 22.94
N GLU A 192 4.34 -15.42 22.89
CA GLU A 192 3.06 -15.45 23.62
C GLU A 192 2.14 -16.57 23.13
N GLY A 193 2.46 -17.17 21.97
CA GLY A 193 1.79 -18.36 21.47
C GLY A 193 0.44 -18.10 20.82
N ARG A 194 0.12 -16.84 20.53
CA ARG A 194 -1.09 -16.40 19.83
C ARG A 194 -1.28 -17.07 18.47
N SER A 195 -2.54 -17.23 18.05
CA SER A 195 -2.87 -17.79 16.73
C SER A 195 -2.27 -16.97 15.58
N LYS A 196 -2.28 -15.63 15.71
CA LYS A 196 -1.68 -14.71 14.73
C LYS A 196 -1.21 -13.41 15.37
N ASN A 197 -0.26 -12.76 14.70
CA ASN A 197 0.28 -11.46 15.09
C ASN A 197 0.29 -10.56 13.85
N CYS A 198 -0.44 -9.44 13.87
CA CYS A 198 -0.65 -8.61 12.69
C CYS A 198 -0.05 -7.21 12.85
N PHE A 199 0.80 -6.82 11.90
CA PHE A 199 1.21 -5.45 11.70
C PHE A 199 0.08 -4.70 10.96
N VAL A 200 -0.22 -3.48 11.40
CA VAL A 200 -1.18 -2.60 10.74
C VAL A 200 -0.40 -1.58 9.92
N LEU A 201 -0.33 -1.81 8.61
CA LEU A 201 0.40 -0.92 7.70
C LEU A 201 -0.56 0.13 7.12
N PRO A 202 -0.20 1.43 7.14
CA PRO A 202 -1.02 2.47 6.52
C PRO A 202 -1.04 2.27 5.02
N ALA A 203 -2.20 2.48 4.40
CA ALA A 203 -2.32 2.37 2.95
C ALA A 203 -3.40 3.30 2.38
N ASN A 204 -3.20 3.71 1.13
CA ASN A 204 -4.20 4.45 0.38
C ASN A 204 -5.20 3.48 -0.25
N GLN A 205 -6.47 3.90 -0.35
CA GLN A 205 -7.49 3.12 -1.05
C GLN A 205 -7.14 3.03 -2.54
N THR A 206 -7.57 1.95 -3.19
CA THR A 206 -7.44 1.71 -4.63
C THR A 206 -6.00 1.81 -5.15
N THR A 207 -5.02 1.62 -4.27
CA THR A 207 -3.60 1.83 -4.56
C THR A 207 -2.89 0.48 -4.65
N THR A 208 -1.89 0.43 -5.51
CA THR A 208 -1.02 -0.74 -5.70
C THR A 208 0.27 -0.52 -4.92
N TYR A 209 0.68 -1.53 -4.16
CA TYR A 209 1.91 -1.50 -3.40
C TYR A 209 2.82 -2.68 -3.75
N LEU A 210 4.12 -2.42 -3.78
CA LEU A 210 5.13 -3.46 -3.59
C LEU A 210 5.33 -3.66 -2.09
N LEU A 211 5.03 -4.85 -1.60
CA LEU A 211 5.26 -5.25 -0.21
C LEU A 211 6.42 -6.24 -0.18
N ARG A 212 7.45 -5.96 0.63
CA ARG A 212 8.57 -6.88 0.88
C ARG A 212 8.63 -7.25 2.35
N ALA A 213 8.88 -8.53 2.63
CA ALA A 213 9.11 -9.02 3.98
C ALA A 213 10.41 -9.84 4.03
N SER A 214 11.22 -9.57 5.04
CA SER A 214 12.57 -10.13 5.19
C SER A 214 12.66 -11.04 6.41
N PHE A 215 13.21 -12.23 6.21
CA PHE A 215 13.34 -13.29 7.22
C PHE A 215 14.77 -13.83 7.25
N TYR A 216 15.42 -13.65 8.38
CA TYR A 216 16.77 -14.12 8.67
C TYR A 216 16.82 -14.64 10.11
N PRO A 217 16.71 -15.97 10.33
CA PRO A 217 16.71 -16.56 11.67
C PRO A 217 18.09 -16.50 12.37
N GLY A 218 19.15 -16.12 11.64
CA GLY A 218 20.52 -16.13 12.14
C GLY A 218 21.22 -17.49 12.03
N ASN A 219 22.55 -17.53 12.06
CA ASN A 219 23.35 -18.75 11.82
C ASN A 219 24.12 -19.28 13.05
N ASP A 220 24.05 -18.60 14.20
CA ASP A 220 24.87 -18.93 15.38
C ASP A 220 24.06 -19.64 16.49
N THR A 221 24.70 -20.56 17.19
CA THR A 221 24.16 -21.34 18.33
C THR A 221 24.55 -20.75 19.69
N THR A 222 25.28 -19.64 19.71
CA THR A 222 25.89 -19.08 20.94
C THR A 222 25.16 -17.87 21.55
N GLY A 223 24.08 -17.40 20.93
CA GLY A 223 23.20 -16.33 21.44
C GLY A 223 21.72 -16.73 21.46
N PRO A 224 20.81 -15.89 22.00
CA PRO A 224 19.37 -16.11 21.88
C PRO A 224 18.95 -16.06 20.40
N SER A 225 18.97 -17.23 19.76
CA SER A 225 18.46 -17.48 18.42
C SER A 225 16.96 -17.78 18.50
N ILE A 226 16.25 -17.63 17.40
CA ILE A 226 14.95 -18.26 17.25
C ILE A 226 15.15 -19.78 17.37
N ASP A 227 14.50 -20.38 18.38
CA ASP A 227 14.54 -21.82 18.62
C ASP A 227 13.94 -22.55 17.42
N SER A 228 14.75 -23.36 16.74
CA SER A 228 14.30 -24.21 15.63
C SER A 228 13.90 -25.60 16.17
N PRO A 229 12.92 -26.30 15.57
CA PRO A 229 12.21 -25.96 14.34
C PRO A 229 11.14 -24.87 14.51
N VAL A 230 10.91 -24.10 13.44
CA VAL A 230 9.89 -23.06 13.35
C VAL A 230 9.07 -23.24 12.09
N ASP A 231 7.76 -23.17 12.22
CA ASP A 231 6.83 -23.07 11.10
C ASP A 231 5.75 -22.00 11.34
N PHE A 232 5.48 -21.20 10.33
CA PHE A 232 4.40 -20.21 10.35
C PHE A 232 4.03 -19.78 8.94
N ASN A 233 2.83 -19.23 8.80
CA ASN A 233 2.39 -18.62 7.56
C ASN A 233 2.45 -17.10 7.66
N VAL A 234 2.84 -16.46 6.58
CA VAL A 234 2.77 -15.02 6.37
C VAL A 234 1.54 -14.75 5.53
N THR A 235 0.66 -13.90 6.01
CA THR A 235 -0.54 -13.50 5.28
C THR A 235 -0.58 -12.00 5.09
N VAL A 236 -1.13 -11.56 3.97
CA VAL A 236 -1.46 -10.17 3.71
C VAL A 236 -2.97 -10.08 3.63
N ASN A 237 -3.57 -9.35 4.57
CA ASN A 237 -4.97 -9.48 4.90
C ASN A 237 -5.31 -10.94 5.24
N ASN A 238 -6.09 -11.61 4.39
CA ASN A 238 -6.49 -13.00 4.59
C ASN A 238 -5.70 -13.96 3.69
N ASP A 239 -4.96 -13.41 2.73
CA ASP A 239 -4.31 -14.16 1.69
C ASP A 239 -2.99 -14.72 2.16
N LEU A 240 -2.76 -16.01 1.91
CA LEU A 240 -1.47 -16.64 2.16
C LEU A 240 -0.44 -16.08 1.18
N LEU A 241 0.51 -15.33 1.73
CA LEU A 241 1.66 -14.86 0.98
C LEU A 241 2.74 -15.95 0.94
N PHE A 242 3.07 -16.53 2.09
CA PHE A 242 4.18 -17.48 2.17
C PHE A 242 4.09 -18.40 3.39
N GLY A 243 4.52 -19.65 3.23
CA GLY A 243 4.77 -20.56 4.36
C GLY A 243 6.25 -20.59 4.70
N TYR A 244 6.61 -20.17 5.91
CA TYR A 244 7.96 -20.28 6.43
C TYR A 244 8.13 -21.60 7.18
N PHE A 245 9.17 -22.36 6.85
CA PHE A 245 9.56 -23.57 7.56
C PHE A 245 11.09 -23.62 7.68
N ALA A 246 11.60 -23.73 8.91
CA ALA A 246 13.02 -23.91 9.17
C ALA A 246 13.25 -24.99 10.22
N THR A 247 14.24 -25.84 9.97
CA THR A 247 14.79 -26.78 10.94
C THR A 247 16.13 -26.27 11.46
N ALA A 248 16.69 -26.92 12.47
CA ALA A 248 18.04 -26.61 12.95
C ALA A 248 19.11 -26.69 11.83
N GLU A 249 18.89 -27.54 10.82
CA GLU A 249 19.81 -27.77 9.70
C GLU A 249 19.46 -26.93 8.45
N SER A 250 18.25 -26.37 8.38
CA SER A 250 17.70 -25.70 7.19
C SER A 250 17.15 -24.31 7.52
N ARG A 251 18.02 -23.43 8.03
CA ARG A 251 17.70 -22.05 8.37
C ARG A 251 17.52 -21.19 7.11
N LEU A 252 16.36 -21.30 6.46
CA LEU A 252 16.04 -20.55 5.26
C LEU A 252 16.06 -19.05 5.57
N SER A 253 16.87 -18.34 4.78
CA SER A 253 17.05 -16.90 4.86
C SER A 253 16.66 -16.30 3.52
N GLY A 254 15.96 -15.17 3.54
CA GLY A 254 15.58 -14.49 2.31
C GLY A 254 14.56 -13.40 2.54
N PHE A 255 14.09 -12.87 1.43
CA PHE A 255 12.98 -11.95 1.40
C PHE A 255 11.92 -12.47 0.44
N ILE A 256 10.72 -11.92 0.58
CA ILE A 256 9.58 -12.22 -0.27
C ILE A 256 9.02 -10.90 -0.70
N GLU A 257 8.67 -10.81 -1.97
CA GLU A 257 8.12 -9.59 -2.53
C GLU A 257 6.80 -9.89 -3.23
N SER A 258 5.82 -9.01 -2.98
CA SER A 258 4.46 -9.15 -3.48
C SER A 258 3.96 -7.83 -4.03
N VAL A 259 3.15 -7.91 -5.09
CA VAL A 259 2.33 -6.79 -5.53
C VAL A 259 0.95 -6.95 -4.92
N VAL A 260 0.57 -6.01 -4.07
CA VAL A 260 -0.66 -6.02 -3.30
C VAL A 260 -1.53 -4.83 -3.70
N HIS A 261 -2.80 -5.08 -3.97
CA HIS A 261 -3.78 -4.04 -4.23
C HIS A 261 -4.69 -3.88 -3.01
N THR A 262 -4.89 -2.66 -2.53
CA THR A 262 -5.68 -2.40 -1.32
C THR A 262 -7.18 -2.41 -1.56
N PHE A 263 -7.62 -2.27 -2.81
CA PHE A 263 -9.03 -2.14 -3.21
C PHE A 263 -9.73 -1.02 -2.43
N ASP A 264 -10.55 -1.34 -1.43
CA ASP A 264 -11.27 -0.38 -0.59
C ASP A 264 -10.66 -0.19 0.80
N LYS A 265 -9.59 -0.90 1.12
CA LYS A 265 -8.95 -0.85 2.44
C LYS A 265 -8.03 0.36 2.58
N LYS A 266 -8.01 0.93 3.79
CA LYS A 266 -7.10 2.01 4.22
C LYS A 266 -5.89 1.50 5.01
N GLU A 267 -5.86 0.20 5.24
CA GLU A 267 -4.85 -0.47 6.04
C GLU A 267 -4.58 -1.83 5.38
N ILE A 268 -3.33 -2.25 5.45
CA ILE A 268 -2.92 -3.62 5.08
C ILE A 268 -2.59 -4.33 6.38
N PHE A 269 -3.26 -5.46 6.64
CA PHE A 269 -2.92 -6.31 7.78
C PHE A 269 -1.86 -7.33 7.34
N PHE A 270 -0.61 -7.12 7.72
CA PHE A 270 0.46 -8.09 7.48
C PHE A 270 0.59 -9.00 8.70
N CYS A 271 0.19 -10.26 8.59
CA CYS A 271 0.08 -11.17 9.73
C CYS A 271 1.05 -12.35 9.66
N LEU A 272 1.61 -12.70 10.81
CA LEU A 272 2.31 -13.96 11.04
C LEU A 272 1.37 -14.91 11.79
N VAL A 273 0.90 -15.95 11.10
CA VAL A 273 -0.01 -16.98 11.62
C VAL A 273 0.81 -18.17 12.11
N LYS A 274 0.70 -18.47 13.39
CA LYS A 274 1.49 -19.51 14.05
C LYS A 274 1.23 -20.89 13.45
N GLY A 275 2.29 -21.65 13.19
CA GLY A 275 2.23 -23.06 12.82
C GLY A 275 2.19 -23.99 14.03
N THR A 276 2.83 -25.14 13.88
CA THR A 276 2.85 -26.24 14.87
C THR A 276 4.05 -26.21 15.81
N GLN A 277 5.12 -25.50 15.46
CA GLN A 277 6.45 -25.55 16.06
C GLN A 277 7.08 -24.16 16.12
N GLY A 278 7.77 -23.89 17.23
CA GLY A 278 8.48 -22.64 17.44
C GLY A 278 7.56 -21.41 17.47
N PHE A 279 8.17 -20.25 17.23
CA PHE A 279 7.49 -18.95 17.26
C PHE A 279 7.78 -18.15 15.99
N PRO A 280 6.76 -17.49 15.40
CA PRO A 280 6.98 -16.63 14.24
C PRO A 280 7.94 -15.50 14.54
N PHE A 281 8.66 -15.05 13.51
CA PHE A 281 9.58 -13.92 13.58
C PHE A 281 9.65 -13.16 12.26
N ILE A 282 10.19 -11.94 12.29
CA ILE A 282 10.42 -11.10 11.12
C ILE A 282 11.53 -10.07 11.37
N ASN A 283 12.32 -9.75 10.35
CA ASN A 283 13.42 -8.78 10.42
C ASN A 283 13.03 -7.42 9.84
N GLY A 284 12.29 -7.39 8.73
CA GLY A 284 11.88 -6.14 8.12
C GLY A 284 10.66 -6.24 7.23
N ILE A 285 9.93 -5.12 7.12
CA ILE A 285 8.79 -4.93 6.23
C ILE A 285 9.01 -3.66 5.42
N GLU A 286 8.91 -3.74 4.10
CA GLU A 286 9.01 -2.59 3.20
C GLU A 286 7.70 -2.46 2.40
N LEU A 287 7.20 -1.24 2.27
CA LEU A 287 6.02 -0.91 1.50
C LEU A 287 6.37 0.25 0.55
N ARG A 288 6.19 0.03 -0.75
CA ARG A 288 6.45 1.00 -1.82
C ARG A 288 5.15 1.23 -2.58
N GLU A 289 4.70 2.48 -2.64
CA GLU A 289 3.59 2.83 -3.50
C GLU A 289 4.04 2.71 -4.96
N LEU A 290 3.28 1.95 -5.76
CA LEU A 290 3.51 1.84 -7.19
C LEU A 290 2.56 2.79 -7.93
N GLU A 291 2.91 3.09 -9.17
CA GLU A 291 2.05 3.88 -10.06
C GLU A 291 0.67 3.27 -10.22
N ALA A 292 -0.32 4.14 -10.46
CA ALA A 292 -1.72 3.73 -10.50
C ALA A 292 -1.99 2.64 -11.55
N THR A 293 -1.22 2.61 -12.63
CA THR A 293 -1.36 1.67 -13.76
C THR A 293 -0.50 0.42 -13.62
N ALA A 294 0.32 0.31 -12.57
CA ALA A 294 1.21 -0.84 -12.38
C ALA A 294 0.39 -2.14 -12.27
N TYR A 295 0.72 -3.09 -13.16
CA TYR A 295 0.07 -4.41 -13.25
C TYR A 295 -1.45 -4.37 -13.51
N ASP A 296 -1.98 -3.31 -14.13
CA ASP A 296 -3.42 -3.12 -14.41
C ASP A 296 -4.06 -4.31 -15.16
N GLN A 297 -3.27 -5.04 -15.95
CA GLN A 297 -3.69 -6.19 -16.74
C GLN A 297 -4.17 -7.35 -15.86
N VAL A 298 -3.70 -7.43 -14.61
CA VAL A 298 -3.99 -8.49 -13.64
C VAL A 298 -4.59 -7.99 -12.33
N LYS A 299 -4.80 -6.67 -12.18
CA LYS A 299 -5.30 -5.99 -10.99
C LYS A 299 -6.70 -6.41 -10.51
N ASN A 300 -7.47 -7.15 -11.32
CA ASN A 300 -8.82 -7.61 -11.01
C ASN A 300 -8.84 -8.73 -9.93
N LYS A 301 -8.69 -8.35 -8.66
CA LYS A 301 -8.72 -9.27 -7.48
C LYS A 301 -7.63 -10.33 -7.50
N LYS A 302 -6.50 -10.07 -8.14
CA LYS A 302 -5.30 -10.87 -7.96
C LYS A 302 -4.31 -10.11 -7.09
N PHE A 303 -3.52 -10.82 -6.31
CA PHE A 303 -2.24 -10.33 -5.81
C PHE A 303 -1.13 -11.14 -6.47
N LEU A 304 0.06 -10.55 -6.59
CA LEU A 304 1.19 -11.16 -7.26
C LEU A 304 2.29 -11.49 -6.25
N ILE A 305 2.97 -12.61 -6.42
CA ILE A 305 4.19 -12.94 -5.66
C ILE A 305 5.34 -13.04 -6.65
N SER A 306 6.37 -12.22 -6.48
CA SER A 306 7.55 -12.24 -7.32
C SER A 306 8.28 -13.58 -7.15
N LEU A 307 8.48 -14.30 -8.25
CA LEU A 307 9.38 -15.46 -8.28
C LEU A 307 10.78 -14.98 -8.61
N VAL A 308 10.89 -14.22 -9.71
CA VAL A 308 12.13 -13.64 -10.18
C VAL A 308 11.85 -12.32 -10.89
N ARG A 309 12.77 -11.38 -10.72
CA ARG A 309 12.88 -10.16 -11.53
C ARG A 309 14.35 -10.02 -11.91
N TYR A 310 14.66 -10.11 -13.19
CA TYR A 310 16.04 -10.22 -13.66
C TYR A 310 16.41 -9.10 -14.63
N ASN A 311 17.60 -8.54 -14.43
CA ASN A 311 18.34 -7.76 -15.43
C ASN A 311 19.16 -8.73 -16.30
N THR A 312 18.89 -8.83 -17.59
CA THR A 312 19.57 -9.83 -18.43
C THR A 312 21.00 -9.41 -18.76
N GLY A 313 21.30 -8.13 -19.01
CA GLY A 313 22.65 -7.68 -19.35
C GLY A 313 23.60 -7.55 -18.16
N THR A 314 23.46 -8.43 -17.17
CA THR A 314 24.33 -8.53 -15.98
C THR A 314 25.76 -8.95 -16.35
N LYS A 315 26.77 -8.44 -15.62
CA LYS A 315 28.18 -8.85 -15.79
C LYS A 315 28.50 -10.13 -15.02
N PRO A 316 29.48 -10.95 -15.47
CA PRO A 316 29.93 -12.11 -14.69
C PRO A 316 30.35 -11.72 -13.26
N ASN A 317 29.85 -12.47 -12.27
CA ASN A 317 30.06 -12.27 -10.83
C ASN A 317 29.37 -11.04 -10.21
N GLU A 318 28.46 -10.39 -10.92
CA GLU A 318 27.62 -9.36 -10.31
C GLU A 318 26.58 -10.01 -9.39
N THR A 319 26.57 -9.58 -8.13
CA THR A 319 25.71 -10.14 -7.07
C THR A 319 24.72 -9.13 -6.50
N ASN A 320 24.88 -7.86 -6.84
CA ASN A 320 24.11 -6.78 -6.24
C ASN A 320 22.81 -6.57 -7.02
N PHE A 321 21.72 -6.35 -6.29
CA PHE A 321 20.47 -5.94 -6.89
C PHE A 321 20.60 -4.53 -7.44
N LEU A 322 20.06 -4.32 -8.63
CA LEU A 322 19.76 -2.98 -9.12
C LEU A 322 18.40 -2.56 -8.56
N ARG A 323 18.39 -1.53 -7.72
CA ARG A 323 17.20 -1.02 -7.00
C ARG A 323 17.34 0.49 -6.77
N TYR A 324 16.65 1.06 -5.78
CA TYR A 324 16.76 2.48 -5.46
C TYR A 324 18.22 2.94 -5.30
N PRO A 325 18.62 4.13 -5.81
CA PRO A 325 17.81 5.13 -6.50
C PRO A 325 17.63 4.91 -8.01
N ASP A 326 18.21 3.85 -8.58
CA ASP A 326 18.11 3.59 -10.01
C ASP A 326 16.70 3.15 -10.42
N ASP A 327 16.05 2.33 -9.59
CA ASP A 327 14.61 2.04 -9.67
C ASP A 327 13.84 2.93 -8.68
N PRO A 328 13.02 3.88 -9.14
CA PRO A 328 12.31 4.83 -8.27
C PRO A 328 11.25 4.16 -7.38
N PHE A 329 10.80 2.95 -7.72
CA PHE A 329 9.86 2.17 -6.92
C PHE A 329 10.56 1.18 -6.00
N ASP A 330 11.90 1.20 -5.96
CA ASP A 330 12.73 0.31 -5.16
C ASP A 330 12.44 -1.18 -5.41
N ARG A 331 12.05 -1.51 -6.64
CA ARG A 331 11.98 -2.91 -7.11
C ARG A 331 13.40 -3.46 -7.20
N MET A 332 13.60 -4.69 -6.76
CA MET A 332 14.90 -5.34 -6.83
C MET A 332 15.04 -6.14 -8.12
N TRP A 333 15.91 -5.67 -9.02
CA TRP A 333 16.32 -6.38 -10.22
C TRP A 333 17.55 -7.21 -9.90
N SER A 334 17.36 -8.53 -9.89
CA SER A 334 18.42 -9.48 -9.63
C SER A 334 19.36 -9.59 -10.83
N PRO A 335 20.67 -9.73 -10.61
CA PRO A 335 21.58 -10.17 -11.64
C PRO A 335 21.16 -11.55 -12.17
N THR A 336 21.18 -11.75 -13.49
CA THR A 336 20.94 -13.10 -14.02
C THR A 336 22.05 -14.06 -13.59
N PRO A 337 21.73 -15.27 -13.10
CA PRO A 337 22.76 -16.23 -12.69
C PRO A 337 23.48 -16.87 -13.89
N TRP A 338 23.14 -16.47 -15.11
CA TRP A 338 23.60 -17.10 -16.34
C TRP A 338 24.36 -16.13 -17.21
N THR A 339 25.68 -16.29 -17.20
CA THR A 339 26.59 -15.43 -17.95
C THR A 339 27.19 -16.14 -19.17
N ASP A 340 27.00 -17.48 -19.28
CA ASP A 340 27.69 -18.33 -20.27
C ASP A 340 26.78 -19.37 -20.96
N PHE A 341 25.46 -19.17 -21.06
CA PHE A 341 24.64 -20.07 -21.90
C PHE A 341 25.01 -20.00 -23.41
N PRO A 342 24.89 -21.10 -24.16
CA PRO A 342 25.14 -21.09 -25.60
C PRO A 342 24.09 -20.28 -26.37
N GLY A 343 24.51 -19.39 -27.26
CA GLY A 343 23.63 -18.80 -28.30
C GLY A 343 23.16 -17.36 -28.10
N TYR A 344 23.62 -16.68 -27.05
CA TYR A 344 23.40 -15.25 -26.83
C TYR A 344 24.71 -14.50 -26.58
N GLN A 345 24.67 -13.18 -26.78
CA GLN A 345 25.74 -12.23 -26.51
C GLN A 345 25.19 -11.12 -25.62
N ARG A 346 25.95 -10.74 -24.61
CA ARG A 346 25.65 -9.53 -23.82
C ARG A 346 25.99 -8.29 -24.66
N VAL A 347 25.06 -7.35 -24.72
CA VAL A 347 25.26 -6.03 -25.31
C VAL A 347 24.90 -4.97 -24.27
N GLU A 348 25.70 -3.90 -24.21
CA GLU A 348 25.52 -2.75 -23.33
C GLU A 348 25.65 -1.49 -24.17
N ASN A 349 24.70 -0.56 -24.04
CA ASN A 349 24.72 0.71 -24.75
C ASN A 349 24.38 1.88 -23.81
N LEU A 350 25.44 2.41 -23.19
CA LEU A 350 25.38 3.51 -22.22
C LEU A 350 25.00 4.87 -22.84
N SER A 351 24.96 4.96 -24.17
CA SER A 351 24.55 6.20 -24.87
C SER A 351 23.03 6.27 -25.11
N LEU A 352 22.29 5.21 -24.77
CA LEU A 352 20.84 5.22 -24.86
C LEU A 352 20.24 6.07 -23.75
N THR A 353 19.51 7.10 -24.18
CA THR A 353 18.37 7.63 -23.44
C THR A 353 17.15 6.84 -23.92
N PRO A 354 16.47 6.05 -23.07
CA PRO A 354 15.30 5.29 -23.50
C PRO A 354 14.32 6.18 -24.26
N HIS A 355 13.89 5.73 -25.43
CA HIS A 355 13.10 6.52 -26.35
C HIS A 355 11.62 6.15 -26.22
N GLY A 356 10.86 6.88 -25.40
CA GLY A 356 9.40 6.81 -25.46
C GLY A 356 8.68 7.73 -24.47
N PRO A 357 7.48 8.26 -24.83
CA PRO A 357 6.60 8.95 -23.89
C PRO A 357 6.17 8.05 -22.72
N GLU A 358 6.17 6.73 -22.90
CA GLU A 358 5.79 5.73 -21.89
C GLU A 358 6.83 5.54 -20.78
N ALA A 359 8.10 5.89 -21.04
CA ALA A 359 9.14 5.95 -20.00
C ALA A 359 8.98 7.18 -19.09
N GLU A 360 8.22 8.20 -19.53
CA GLU A 360 7.86 9.38 -18.73
C GLU A 360 6.48 9.26 -18.05
N GLU A 361 5.65 8.28 -18.43
CA GLU A 361 4.25 8.12 -17.97
C GLU A 361 4.04 7.10 -16.83
N GLY A 362 5.11 6.58 -16.19
CA GLY A 362 4.96 5.80 -14.95
C GLY A 362 4.34 4.40 -15.12
N TYR A 363 4.44 3.80 -16.31
CA TYR A 363 4.14 2.38 -16.46
C TYR A 363 5.11 1.52 -15.62
N ASN A 364 4.83 0.23 -15.43
CA ASN A 364 5.68 -0.75 -14.73
C ASN A 364 7.05 -0.99 -15.40
N TRP A 365 7.58 -0.01 -16.12
CA TRP A 365 8.83 -0.04 -16.88
C TRP A 365 10.05 -0.24 -15.97
N PRO A 366 10.98 -1.13 -16.34
CA PRO A 366 12.29 -1.23 -15.71
C PRO A 366 13.04 0.11 -15.69
N PRO A 367 13.97 0.28 -14.76
CA PRO A 367 14.83 1.46 -14.74
C PRO A 367 15.75 1.49 -15.96
N VAL A 368 16.18 2.69 -16.36
CA VAL A 368 17.02 2.92 -17.55
C VAL A 368 18.23 1.99 -17.62
N LYS A 369 18.86 1.69 -16.47
CA LYS A 369 20.00 0.78 -16.41
C LYS A 369 19.69 -0.65 -16.85
N VAL A 370 18.47 -1.15 -16.61
CA VAL A 370 18.04 -2.45 -17.17
C VAL A 370 17.88 -2.34 -18.68
N LEU A 371 17.33 -1.22 -19.18
CA LEU A 371 17.11 -1.04 -20.61
C LEU A 371 18.40 -0.85 -21.41
N GLN A 372 19.48 -0.35 -20.79
CA GLN A 372 20.79 -0.19 -21.42
C GLN A 372 21.57 -1.50 -21.61
N ASP A 373 21.08 -2.59 -21.02
CA ASP A 373 21.75 -3.87 -20.89
C ASP A 373 20.85 -4.98 -21.46
N ALA A 374 21.38 -5.85 -22.32
CA ALA A 374 20.56 -6.91 -22.91
C ALA A 374 21.30 -8.19 -23.26
N TRP A 375 20.51 -9.27 -23.34
CA TRP A 375 20.85 -10.46 -24.10
C TRP A 375 20.43 -10.30 -25.56
N VAL A 376 21.33 -10.66 -26.47
CA VAL A 376 21.09 -10.63 -27.90
C VAL A 376 21.37 -11.99 -28.51
N GLY A 377 20.43 -12.55 -29.26
CA GLY A 377 20.62 -13.86 -29.88
C GLY A 377 19.52 -14.21 -30.86
N ARG A 378 19.66 -15.32 -31.59
CA ARG A 378 18.52 -15.89 -32.36
C ARG A 378 17.65 -16.82 -31.53
N ASN A 379 18.17 -17.30 -30.40
CA ASN A 379 17.47 -18.15 -29.46
C ASN A 379 17.89 -17.78 -28.04
N LEU A 380 16.96 -17.20 -27.27
CA LEU A 380 17.10 -16.81 -25.87
C LEU A 380 16.18 -17.64 -24.98
N SER A 381 16.22 -18.97 -25.09
CA SER A 381 15.49 -19.85 -24.17
C SER A 381 16.12 -19.88 -22.79
N SER A 382 15.28 -19.79 -21.76
CA SER A 382 15.71 -19.96 -20.37
C SER A 382 15.88 -21.43 -20.02
N PRO A 383 16.66 -21.76 -18.97
CA PRO A 383 16.51 -23.03 -18.29
C PRO A 383 15.14 -23.11 -17.58
N ASP A 384 14.80 -24.31 -17.12
CA ASP A 384 13.61 -24.54 -16.31
C ASP A 384 13.75 -23.89 -14.92
N PHE A 385 12.83 -22.99 -14.61
CA PHE A 385 12.58 -22.49 -13.27
C PHE A 385 11.72 -23.49 -12.52
N VAL A 386 12.21 -24.03 -11.40
CA VAL A 386 11.39 -24.86 -10.52
C VAL A 386 10.29 -23.98 -9.94
N LYS A 387 9.03 -24.35 -10.17
CA LYS A 387 7.89 -23.60 -9.63
C LYS A 387 7.59 -24.03 -8.20
N PRO A 388 7.11 -23.13 -7.33
CA PRO A 388 6.47 -23.54 -6.08
C PRO A 388 5.22 -24.41 -6.34
N ASP A 389 4.96 -25.39 -5.48
CA ASP A 389 3.77 -26.25 -5.61
C ASP A 389 2.46 -25.45 -5.59
N SER A 390 2.43 -24.35 -4.82
CA SER A 390 1.29 -23.43 -4.71
C SER A 390 1.04 -22.60 -5.98
N LEU A 391 1.99 -22.54 -6.91
CA LEU A 391 1.86 -21.76 -8.13
C LEU A 391 0.92 -22.47 -9.11
N SER A 392 -0.26 -21.86 -9.36
CA SER A 392 -1.24 -22.32 -10.34
C SER A 392 -1.32 -21.40 -11.57
N GLN A 393 -1.16 -20.09 -11.37
CA GLN A 393 -1.23 -19.10 -12.43
C GLN A 393 0.02 -18.22 -12.42
N LEU A 394 0.53 -17.91 -13.61
CA LEU A 394 1.75 -17.16 -13.83
C LEU A 394 1.44 -15.89 -14.63
N TYR A 395 2.04 -14.78 -14.23
CA TYR A 395 2.22 -13.57 -15.02
C TYR A 395 3.71 -13.46 -15.37
N ALA A 396 4.02 -13.41 -16.67
CA ALA A 396 5.38 -13.21 -17.16
C ALA A 396 5.43 -11.91 -17.96
N ALA A 397 6.35 -11.00 -17.63
CA ALA A 397 6.60 -9.77 -18.37
C ALA A 397 8.02 -9.76 -18.93
N PHE A 398 8.18 -9.36 -20.18
CA PHE A 398 9.45 -9.30 -20.90
C PHE A 398 9.64 -7.89 -21.46
N TYR A 399 10.82 -7.33 -21.22
CA TYR A 399 11.16 -5.96 -21.61
C TYR A 399 12.18 -5.99 -22.72
N ILE A 400 11.81 -5.37 -23.85
CA ILE A 400 12.58 -5.35 -25.09
C ILE A 400 12.78 -3.89 -25.46
N ASP A 401 14.03 -3.46 -25.54
CA ASP A 401 14.42 -2.14 -26.03
C ASP A 401 15.58 -2.33 -27.01
N GLU A 402 15.46 -1.80 -28.23
CA GLU A 402 16.44 -2.04 -29.29
C GLU A 402 17.74 -1.25 -29.03
N ILE A 403 18.76 -1.95 -28.55
CA ILE A 403 20.01 -1.30 -28.09
C ILE A 403 21.18 -1.37 -29.07
N GLN A 404 21.05 -2.06 -30.21
CA GLN A 404 22.13 -2.30 -31.15
C GLN A 404 22.23 -1.24 -32.26
N ASN A 405 21.44 -0.16 -32.17
CA ASN A 405 21.36 0.91 -33.17
C ASN A 405 21.01 0.36 -34.57
N VAL A 406 20.12 -0.63 -34.61
CA VAL A 406 19.61 -1.24 -35.83
C VAL A 406 18.33 -0.52 -36.25
N THR A 407 18.22 -0.15 -37.53
CA THR A 407 16.99 0.47 -38.06
C THR A 407 15.95 -0.61 -38.39
N LEU A 408 14.95 -0.74 -37.51
CA LEU A 408 13.73 -1.51 -37.77
C LEU A 408 12.79 -0.71 -38.68
N SER A 409 11.92 -1.36 -39.44
CA SER A 409 10.88 -0.71 -40.25
C SER A 409 9.79 -1.72 -40.62
N GLU A 410 8.64 -1.26 -41.13
CA GLU A 410 7.60 -2.17 -41.65
C GLU A 410 8.13 -3.11 -42.76
N ALA A 411 9.10 -2.65 -43.56
CA ALA A 411 9.71 -3.45 -44.61
C ALA A 411 10.82 -4.39 -44.10
N ASN A 412 11.29 -4.19 -42.86
CA ASN A 412 12.36 -4.97 -42.25
C ASN A 412 12.16 -5.10 -40.72
N PRO A 413 11.08 -5.77 -40.27
CA PRO A 413 10.77 -5.87 -38.85
C PRO A 413 11.65 -6.93 -38.15
N LEU A 414 11.77 -6.77 -36.82
CA LEU A 414 12.24 -7.85 -35.95
C LEU A 414 11.05 -8.77 -35.65
N GLY A 415 11.12 -10.02 -36.10
CA GLY A 415 10.08 -11.02 -35.85
C GLY A 415 10.42 -11.85 -34.62
N ILE A 416 9.50 -11.90 -33.66
CA ILE A 416 9.70 -12.56 -32.37
C ILE A 416 8.68 -13.67 -32.20
N LEU A 417 9.16 -14.86 -31.82
CA LEU A 417 8.35 -15.95 -31.26
C LEU A 417 8.67 -16.05 -29.78
N LEU A 418 7.73 -15.64 -28.93
CA LEU A 418 7.89 -15.64 -27.48
C LEU A 418 6.94 -16.67 -26.88
N GLY A 419 7.42 -17.50 -25.97
CA GLY A 419 6.58 -18.46 -25.30
C GLY A 419 6.96 -18.80 -23.88
N VAL A 420 5.98 -19.29 -23.14
CA VAL A 420 6.10 -19.78 -21.76
C VAL A 420 5.45 -21.16 -21.68
N ASN A 421 6.17 -22.17 -21.21
CA ASN A 421 5.70 -23.56 -21.12
C ASN A 421 4.96 -24.06 -22.37
N ASN A 422 5.62 -23.93 -23.53
CA ASN A 422 5.09 -24.30 -24.84
C ASN A 422 3.84 -23.54 -25.32
N PHE A 423 3.41 -22.50 -24.60
CA PHE A 423 2.44 -21.54 -25.10
C PHE A 423 3.18 -20.41 -25.80
N PHE A 424 2.93 -20.18 -27.09
CA PHE A 424 3.68 -19.22 -27.89
C PHE A 424 2.79 -18.11 -28.48
N TYR A 425 3.38 -16.91 -28.61
CA TYR A 425 2.86 -15.76 -29.32
C TYR A 425 3.89 -15.28 -30.34
N GLU A 426 3.41 -14.84 -31.49
CA GLU A 426 4.22 -14.26 -32.56
C GLU A 426 3.85 -12.80 -32.74
N PHE A 427 4.87 -11.94 -32.83
CA PHE A 427 4.69 -10.52 -33.10
C PHE A 427 5.92 -9.92 -33.76
N ASN A 428 5.75 -8.72 -34.31
CA ASN A 428 6.78 -8.00 -35.05
C ASN A 428 7.04 -6.67 -34.34
N VAL A 429 8.32 -6.32 -34.18
CA VAL A 429 8.78 -5.02 -33.65
C VAL A 429 9.26 -4.18 -34.82
N THR A 430 8.79 -2.94 -34.90
CA THR A 430 9.10 -1.96 -35.95
C THR A 430 9.67 -0.66 -35.36
N GLU A 431 9.99 0.34 -36.20
CA GLU A 431 10.54 1.64 -35.77
C GLU A 431 9.62 2.43 -34.83
N SER A 432 8.31 2.16 -34.85
CA SER A 432 7.37 2.79 -33.91
C SER A 432 7.43 2.19 -32.51
N ASP A 433 8.09 1.03 -32.35
CA ASP A 433 8.04 0.19 -31.16
C ASP A 433 9.41 0.18 -30.46
N ASN A 434 10.01 1.37 -30.27
CA ASN A 434 11.39 1.51 -29.78
C ASN A 434 11.63 0.72 -28.48
N SER A 435 10.66 0.76 -27.56
CA SER A 435 10.68 0.00 -26.31
C SER A 435 9.31 -0.69 -26.14
N LEU A 436 9.31 -1.99 -25.83
CA LEU A 436 8.12 -2.83 -25.73
C LEU A 436 8.11 -3.65 -24.42
N GLU A 437 6.98 -3.61 -23.72
CA GLU A 437 6.62 -4.60 -22.69
C GLU A 437 5.70 -5.66 -23.29
N VAL A 438 6.10 -6.93 -23.20
CA VAL A 438 5.29 -8.07 -23.62
C VAL A 438 4.96 -8.91 -22.40
N TRP A 439 3.67 -9.09 -22.11
CA TRP A 439 3.21 -9.86 -20.96
C TRP A 439 2.36 -11.07 -21.37
N ILE A 440 2.45 -12.14 -20.58
CA ILE A 440 1.71 -13.39 -20.74
C ILE A 440 1.13 -13.82 -19.40
N THR A 441 -0.17 -14.13 -19.39
CA THR A 441 -0.80 -14.86 -18.29
C THR A 441 -1.01 -16.31 -18.68
N LYS A 442 -0.59 -17.26 -17.83
CA LYS A 442 -0.67 -18.69 -18.13
C LYS A 442 -1.05 -19.50 -16.90
N ASP A 443 -2.03 -20.40 -17.05
CA ASP A 443 -2.24 -21.49 -16.11
C ASP A 443 -1.13 -22.53 -16.29
N VAL A 444 -0.39 -22.76 -15.22
CA VAL A 444 0.76 -23.69 -15.13
C VAL A 444 0.55 -24.70 -13.99
N SER A 445 -0.70 -24.90 -13.55
CA SER A 445 -1.04 -25.83 -12.47
C SER A 445 -0.62 -27.28 -12.78
N ALA A 446 -0.57 -27.65 -14.05
CA ALA A 446 -0.16 -28.97 -14.53
C ALA A 446 1.34 -29.08 -14.86
N ASP A 447 2.09 -27.98 -14.86
CA ASP A 447 3.50 -27.97 -15.26
C ASP A 447 4.41 -28.14 -14.04
N PRO A 448 5.49 -28.95 -14.09
CA PRO A 448 6.42 -29.11 -12.97
C PRO A 448 7.43 -27.95 -12.84
N SER A 449 7.59 -27.16 -13.90
CA SER A 449 8.52 -26.03 -14.00
C SER A 449 7.93 -24.95 -14.90
N VAL A 450 8.51 -23.76 -14.83
CA VAL A 450 8.26 -22.67 -15.78
C VAL A 450 9.51 -22.49 -16.62
N ASN A 451 9.39 -22.35 -17.93
CA ASN A 451 10.46 -21.85 -18.79
C ASN A 451 9.91 -20.84 -19.78
N PHE A 452 10.80 -20.01 -20.32
CA PHE A 452 10.46 -19.14 -21.44
C PHE A 452 11.38 -19.39 -22.63
N THR A 453 10.88 -19.06 -23.81
CA THR A 453 11.61 -19.16 -25.07
C THR A 453 11.34 -17.92 -25.89
N ILE A 454 12.40 -17.24 -26.32
CA ILE A 454 12.33 -16.10 -27.23
C ILE A 454 13.21 -16.40 -28.45
N LEU A 455 12.59 -16.53 -29.62
CA LEU A 455 13.27 -16.85 -30.87
C LEU A 455 13.11 -15.72 -31.88
N SER A 456 14.19 -15.44 -32.60
CA SER A 456 14.12 -14.66 -33.84
C SER A 456 13.46 -15.52 -34.92
N GLN A 457 12.42 -15.00 -35.53
CA GLN A 457 11.71 -15.67 -36.62
C GLN A 457 12.66 -15.97 -37.79
N PRO A 458 12.51 -17.10 -38.52
CA PRO A 458 13.44 -17.49 -39.58
C PRO A 458 13.59 -16.46 -40.71
N TRP A 459 12.55 -15.68 -40.96
CA TRP A 459 12.54 -14.63 -41.97
C TRP A 459 13.10 -13.29 -41.45
N SER A 460 13.28 -13.13 -40.13
CA SER A 460 13.81 -11.90 -39.55
C SER A 460 15.32 -11.83 -39.74
N LYS A 461 15.79 -10.67 -40.22
CA LYS A 461 17.22 -10.41 -40.46
C LYS A 461 17.98 -10.10 -39.18
N HIS A 462 17.27 -9.73 -38.12
CA HIS A 462 17.83 -9.22 -36.87
C HIS A 462 17.70 -10.26 -35.75
N PRO A 463 18.68 -10.33 -34.82
CA PRO A 463 18.54 -11.12 -33.60
C PRO A 463 17.48 -10.50 -32.68
N VAL A 464 16.96 -11.28 -31.73
CA VAL A 464 16.12 -10.76 -30.66
C VAL A 464 16.97 -10.14 -29.56
N VAL A 465 16.43 -9.10 -28.93
CA VAL A 465 16.98 -8.40 -27.77
C VAL A 465 16.04 -8.65 -26.59
N LEU A 466 16.59 -8.93 -25.41
CA LEU A 466 15.84 -9.02 -24.15
C LEU A 466 16.63 -8.30 -23.07
N ASN A 467 16.07 -7.27 -22.44
CA ASN A 467 16.73 -6.38 -21.49
C ASN A 467 16.44 -6.77 -20.04
N GLY A 468 15.22 -7.25 -19.79
CA GLY A 468 14.80 -7.72 -18.48
C GLY A 468 13.54 -8.56 -18.57
N PHE A 469 13.25 -9.29 -17.50
CA PHE A 469 11.98 -10.00 -17.38
C PHE A 469 11.57 -10.19 -15.92
N GLU A 470 10.27 -10.37 -15.72
CA GLU A 470 9.65 -10.70 -14.44
C GLU A 470 8.80 -11.96 -14.58
N LEU A 471 8.86 -12.85 -13.60
CA LEU A 471 7.93 -13.95 -13.43
C LEU A 471 7.26 -13.80 -12.07
N LEU A 472 5.95 -13.63 -12.06
CA LEU A 472 5.15 -13.49 -10.84
C LEU A 472 4.06 -14.55 -10.78
N SER A 473 3.86 -15.14 -9.61
CA SER A 473 2.72 -16.01 -9.33
C SER A 473 1.48 -15.15 -9.11
N MET A 474 0.35 -15.55 -9.68
CA MET A 474 -0.94 -14.87 -9.50
C MET A 474 -1.85 -15.66 -8.58
N PHE A 475 -2.44 -14.99 -7.60
CA PHE A 475 -3.36 -15.59 -6.64
C PHE A 475 -4.63 -14.77 -6.54
N ASP A 476 -5.78 -15.44 -6.41
CA ASP A 476 -7.04 -14.76 -6.10
C ASP A 476 -6.99 -14.17 -4.68
N VAL A 477 -7.46 -12.93 -4.54
CA VAL A 477 -7.57 -12.22 -3.27
C VAL A 477 -8.78 -12.74 -2.49
N ASP A 478 -8.54 -13.22 -1.28
CA ASP A 478 -9.55 -13.64 -0.33
C ASP A 478 -10.23 -12.42 0.31
N THR A 479 -11.43 -12.13 -0.19
CA THR A 479 -12.28 -11.05 0.30
C THR A 479 -13.06 -11.41 1.57
N SER A 480 -12.79 -12.55 2.19
CA SER A 480 -13.45 -12.94 3.44
C SER A 480 -13.19 -11.90 4.53
N ALA A 481 -14.20 -11.56 5.32
CA ALA A 481 -14.04 -10.59 6.39
C ALA A 481 -15.03 -10.91 7.50
N THR A 482 -14.64 -10.66 8.75
CA THR A 482 -15.56 -10.67 9.87
C THR A 482 -16.65 -9.65 9.62
N PHE A 483 -17.89 -10.06 9.85
CA PHE A 483 -19.03 -9.17 9.65
C PHE A 483 -18.85 -7.86 10.43
N THR A 484 -19.08 -6.72 9.78
CA THR A 484 -18.68 -5.40 10.31
C THR A 484 -19.28 -5.06 11.69
N THR A 485 -20.50 -5.51 11.99
CA THR A 485 -21.09 -5.32 13.34
C THR A 485 -20.35 -6.12 14.40
N ASP A 486 -19.89 -7.32 14.08
CA ASP A 486 -19.18 -8.19 14.99
C ASP A 486 -17.79 -7.61 15.26
N GLN A 487 -17.08 -7.17 14.21
CA GLN A 487 -15.80 -6.49 14.36
C GLN A 487 -15.90 -5.26 15.29
N LYS A 488 -16.94 -4.44 15.13
CA LYS A 488 -17.17 -3.27 16.01
C LYS A 488 -17.45 -3.68 17.45
N ALA A 489 -18.26 -4.72 17.65
CA ALA A 489 -18.57 -5.23 18.99
C ALA A 489 -17.32 -5.78 19.68
N LEU A 490 -16.48 -6.52 18.95
CA LEU A 490 -15.21 -7.06 19.45
C LEU A 490 -14.21 -5.97 19.83
N ILE A 491 -14.13 -4.87 19.06
CA ILE A 491 -13.31 -3.70 19.43
C ILE A 491 -13.80 -3.10 20.76
N ALA A 492 -15.12 -2.95 20.94
CA ALA A 492 -15.70 -2.45 22.19
C ALA A 492 -15.44 -3.38 23.38
N ILE A 493 -15.51 -4.69 23.17
CA ILE A 493 -15.18 -5.72 24.17
C ILE A 493 -13.72 -5.62 24.57
N LYS A 494 -12.82 -5.59 23.59
CA LYS A 494 -11.37 -5.46 23.81
C LYS A 494 -11.04 -4.23 24.64
N GLN A 495 -11.63 -3.08 24.32
CA GLN A 495 -11.47 -1.84 25.08
C GLN A 495 -12.04 -1.95 26.50
N SER A 496 -13.23 -2.53 26.65
CA SER A 496 -13.92 -2.62 27.95
C SER A 496 -13.19 -3.55 28.92
N PHE A 497 -12.62 -4.64 28.42
CA PHE A 497 -11.97 -5.67 29.24
C PHE A 497 -10.45 -5.49 29.35
N GLY A 498 -9.88 -4.48 28.68
CA GLY A 498 -8.43 -4.27 28.65
C GLY A 498 -7.68 -5.47 28.07
N LEU A 499 -8.27 -6.15 27.08
CA LEU A 499 -7.63 -7.28 26.42
C LEU A 499 -6.37 -6.81 25.68
N GLU A 500 -5.39 -7.70 25.56
CA GLU A 500 -4.18 -7.46 24.78
C GLU A 500 -4.50 -6.93 23.38
N ASP A 501 -3.58 -6.16 22.81
CA ASP A 501 -3.82 -5.50 21.52
C ASP A 501 -3.83 -6.50 20.35
N TRP A 502 -4.98 -7.14 20.14
CA TRP A 502 -5.30 -7.98 18.98
C TRP A 502 -5.61 -7.12 17.77
N THR A 503 -4.78 -7.21 16.73
CA THR A 503 -4.91 -6.44 15.49
C THR A 503 -5.40 -7.34 14.34
N GLY A 504 -5.86 -6.70 13.26
CA GLY A 504 -6.43 -7.38 12.09
C GLY A 504 -7.90 -7.78 12.23
N ASP A 505 -8.37 -8.50 11.23
CA ASP A 505 -9.71 -9.09 11.21
C ASP A 505 -9.86 -10.12 12.34
N ALA A 506 -11.00 -10.24 13.02
CA ALA A 506 -11.10 -11.14 14.16
C ALA A 506 -11.21 -12.62 13.82
N CYS A 507 -11.74 -12.97 12.64
CA CYS A 507 -11.98 -14.34 12.21
C CYS A 507 -10.96 -14.82 11.17
N TYR A 508 -10.39 -13.91 10.38
CA TYR A 508 -9.54 -14.24 9.23
C TYR A 508 -8.09 -13.75 9.40
N PRO A 509 -7.11 -14.43 8.80
CA PRO A 509 -7.21 -15.77 8.18
C PRO A 509 -7.45 -16.89 9.20
N VAL A 510 -7.18 -16.62 10.49
CA VAL A 510 -7.46 -17.49 11.63
C VAL A 510 -8.07 -16.64 12.73
N GLU A 511 -8.99 -17.21 13.50
CA GLU A 511 -9.66 -16.52 14.60
C GLU A 511 -8.69 -16.06 15.72
N TRP A 512 -8.99 -14.93 16.36
CA TRP A 512 -8.33 -14.53 17.61
C TRP A 512 -8.52 -15.61 18.69
N ASP A 513 -7.57 -15.75 19.62
CA ASP A 513 -7.55 -16.86 20.58
C ASP A 513 -8.81 -16.99 21.44
N TRP A 514 -9.49 -15.87 21.70
CA TRP A 514 -10.68 -15.78 22.55
C TRP A 514 -11.99 -15.71 21.77
N VAL A 515 -11.95 -15.92 20.45
CA VAL A 515 -13.11 -15.87 19.56
C VAL A 515 -13.24 -17.20 18.82
N LYS A 516 -14.47 -17.66 18.58
CA LYS A 516 -14.77 -18.64 17.53
C LYS A 516 -15.72 -18.07 16.50
N CYS A 517 -15.46 -18.37 15.24
CA CYS A 517 -16.24 -17.88 14.13
C CYS A 517 -16.97 -18.98 13.36
N ASN A 518 -18.16 -18.65 12.87
CA ASN A 518 -18.89 -19.47 11.92
C ASN A 518 -18.43 -19.14 10.50
N THR A 519 -17.71 -20.07 9.88
CA THR A 519 -17.15 -19.90 8.54
C THR A 519 -18.20 -19.70 7.44
N LEU A 520 -19.45 -20.15 7.64
CA LEU A 520 -20.52 -19.99 6.67
C LEU A 520 -21.17 -18.60 6.71
N SER A 521 -21.25 -17.99 7.90
CA SER A 521 -21.88 -16.68 8.08
C SER A 521 -20.88 -15.54 8.27
N THR A 522 -19.57 -15.84 8.35
CA THR A 522 -18.49 -14.88 8.61
C THR A 522 -18.67 -14.09 9.93
N ARG A 523 -19.42 -14.68 10.86
CA ARG A 523 -19.80 -14.06 12.14
C ARG A 523 -19.21 -14.80 13.32
N VAL A 524 -19.07 -14.08 14.43
CA VAL A 524 -18.64 -14.63 15.70
C VAL A 524 -19.78 -15.44 16.31
N ASN A 525 -19.50 -16.69 16.67
CA ASN A 525 -20.47 -17.56 17.32
C ASN A 525 -20.07 -18.00 18.73
N LYS A 526 -18.80 -17.83 19.14
CA LYS A 526 -18.39 -18.04 20.54
C LYS A 526 -17.40 -16.99 21.04
N LEU A 527 -17.52 -16.65 22.32
CA LEU A 527 -16.53 -15.87 23.08
C LEU A 527 -15.95 -16.76 24.19
N LEU A 528 -14.63 -16.89 24.21
CA LEU A 528 -13.86 -17.77 25.11
C LEU A 528 -12.95 -16.93 26.02
N LEU A 529 -13.56 -16.32 27.04
CA LEU A 529 -12.90 -15.33 27.90
C LEU A 529 -12.88 -15.76 29.38
N SER A 530 -13.05 -17.06 29.67
CA SER A 530 -12.88 -17.59 31.03
C SER A 530 -11.45 -17.46 31.52
N ASP A 531 -11.28 -17.18 32.82
CA ASP A 531 -9.98 -17.19 33.51
C ASP A 531 -8.94 -16.26 32.85
N LYS A 532 -9.36 -15.05 32.46
CA LYS A 532 -8.51 -14.05 31.79
C LYS A 532 -8.13 -12.86 32.67
N ASN A 533 -8.48 -12.89 33.96
CA ASN A 533 -8.30 -11.76 34.88
C ASN A 533 -8.87 -10.45 34.31
N ILE A 534 -9.94 -10.53 33.51
CA ILE A 534 -10.58 -9.35 32.94
C ILE A 534 -11.46 -8.69 33.98
N SER A 535 -11.48 -7.37 33.98
CA SER A 535 -12.29 -6.54 34.88
C SER A 535 -13.13 -5.53 34.10
N GLY A 536 -13.96 -4.77 34.82
CA GLY A 536 -14.89 -3.80 34.22
C GLY A 536 -16.28 -4.38 33.94
N SER A 537 -17.11 -3.63 33.23
CA SER A 537 -18.50 -4.01 32.94
C SER A 537 -18.63 -4.73 31.60
N ILE A 538 -19.58 -5.67 31.52
CA ILE A 538 -19.93 -6.33 30.25
C ILE A 538 -20.53 -5.29 29.29
N PRO A 539 -19.94 -5.03 28.11
CA PRO A 539 -20.46 -4.04 27.17
C PRO A 539 -21.73 -4.56 26.50
N LYS A 540 -22.70 -3.65 26.30
CA LYS A 540 -23.99 -3.99 25.64
C LYS A 540 -23.79 -4.41 24.18
N GLU A 541 -22.69 -3.99 23.56
CA GLU A 541 -22.32 -4.28 22.17
C GLU A 541 -22.17 -5.78 21.90
N ILE A 542 -21.94 -6.62 22.94
CA ILE A 542 -21.97 -8.09 22.80
C ILE A 542 -23.24 -8.56 22.10
N SER A 543 -24.38 -7.91 22.32
CA SER A 543 -25.65 -8.31 21.68
C SER A 543 -25.73 -8.00 20.19
N GLN A 544 -24.76 -7.29 19.60
CA GLN A 544 -24.70 -7.01 18.16
C GLN A 544 -24.21 -8.21 17.35
N MET A 545 -23.51 -9.16 17.98
CA MET A 545 -23.07 -10.41 17.36
C MET A 545 -24.23 -11.42 17.35
N SER A 546 -25.10 -11.30 16.34
CA SER A 546 -26.37 -12.06 16.26
C SER A 546 -26.21 -13.58 16.16
N ASP A 547 -25.01 -14.05 15.83
CA ASP A 547 -24.70 -15.47 15.67
C ASP A 547 -24.10 -16.11 16.93
N LEU A 548 -23.97 -15.35 18.03
CA LEU A 548 -23.49 -15.89 19.30
C LEU A 548 -24.35 -17.05 19.80
N THR A 549 -23.66 -18.17 20.02
CA THR A 549 -24.20 -19.41 20.58
C THR A 549 -23.67 -19.68 21.97
N GLU A 550 -22.44 -19.26 22.27
CA GLU A 550 -21.77 -19.53 23.54
C GLU A 550 -20.96 -18.31 23.99
N ILE A 551 -21.15 -17.89 25.23
CA ILE A 551 -20.38 -16.82 25.86
C ILE A 551 -19.84 -17.38 27.18
N TYR A 552 -18.53 -17.42 27.32
CA TYR A 552 -17.85 -17.79 28.56
C TYR A 552 -17.04 -16.60 29.07
N LEU A 553 -17.44 -16.08 30.23
CA LEU A 553 -16.82 -14.96 30.94
C LEU A 553 -16.59 -15.32 32.42
N ASP A 554 -16.67 -16.59 32.78
CA ASP A 554 -16.55 -17.05 34.15
C ASP A 554 -15.13 -16.95 34.71
N ASN A 555 -15.03 -16.89 36.04
CA ASN A 555 -13.77 -16.77 36.78
C ASN A 555 -12.99 -15.51 36.37
N ASN A 556 -13.64 -14.36 36.47
CA ASN A 556 -13.05 -13.06 36.18
C ASN A 556 -13.45 -12.04 37.27
N GLU A 557 -13.06 -10.79 37.07
CA GLU A 557 -13.32 -9.68 37.99
C GLU A 557 -14.37 -8.70 37.41
N LEU A 558 -15.33 -9.22 36.63
CA LEU A 558 -16.35 -8.40 36.00
C LEU A 558 -17.32 -7.82 37.03
N THR A 559 -17.69 -6.56 36.84
CA THR A 559 -18.57 -5.78 37.72
C THR A 559 -19.73 -5.15 36.94
N GLY A 560 -20.61 -4.41 37.61
CA GLY A 560 -21.75 -3.75 36.97
C GLY A 560 -22.91 -4.69 36.66
N GLU A 561 -23.88 -4.23 35.88
CA GLU A 561 -25.05 -5.03 35.51
C GLU A 561 -24.81 -5.89 34.27
N ILE A 562 -25.53 -7.01 34.17
CA ILE A 562 -25.59 -7.79 32.93
C ILE A 562 -26.46 -7.02 31.92
N PRO A 563 -25.94 -6.63 30.74
CA PRO A 563 -26.75 -5.94 29.74
C PRO A 563 -27.98 -6.74 29.35
N GLN A 564 -29.17 -6.13 29.51
CA GLN A 564 -30.43 -6.81 29.21
C GLN A 564 -30.52 -7.28 27.75
N SER A 565 -29.78 -6.62 26.85
CA SER A 565 -29.70 -6.99 25.45
C SER A 565 -29.07 -8.37 25.21
N ILE A 566 -28.22 -8.89 26.11
CA ILE A 566 -27.66 -10.25 25.99
C ILE A 566 -28.78 -11.30 25.98
N PHE A 567 -29.84 -11.09 26.77
CA PHE A 567 -30.99 -11.99 26.83
C PHE A 567 -31.86 -11.96 25.55
N SER A 568 -31.61 -11.02 24.64
CA SER A 568 -32.29 -10.94 23.33
C SER A 568 -31.61 -11.77 22.23
N LEU A 569 -30.42 -12.33 22.49
CA LEU A 569 -29.70 -13.17 21.53
C LEU A 569 -30.42 -14.51 21.33
N SER A 570 -31.13 -14.64 20.21
CA SER A 570 -32.01 -15.78 19.93
C SER A 570 -31.28 -17.11 19.74
N LYS A 571 -30.01 -17.08 19.35
CA LYS A 571 -29.16 -18.27 19.13
C LYS A 571 -28.34 -18.66 20.37
N LEU A 572 -28.36 -17.86 21.43
CA LEU A 572 -27.53 -18.08 22.62
C LEU A 572 -28.00 -19.32 23.40
N LYS A 573 -27.12 -20.31 23.49
CA LYS A 573 -27.33 -21.58 24.18
C LYS A 573 -26.57 -21.65 25.49
N VAL A 574 -25.36 -21.07 25.53
CA VAL A 574 -24.51 -21.05 26.72
C VAL A 574 -24.18 -19.61 27.09
N LEU A 575 -24.42 -19.26 28.36
CA LEU A 575 -23.98 -18.01 28.97
C LEU A 575 -23.40 -18.34 30.35
N ASN A 576 -22.08 -18.42 30.43
CA ASN A 576 -21.39 -18.66 31.69
C ASN A 576 -20.79 -17.36 32.22
N LEU A 577 -21.39 -16.83 33.27
CA LEU A 577 -20.95 -15.62 33.99
C LEU A 577 -20.56 -15.95 35.44
N ALA A 578 -20.29 -17.22 35.75
CA ALA A 578 -20.02 -17.66 37.11
C ALA A 578 -18.77 -16.98 37.70
N ASN A 579 -18.71 -16.86 39.02
CA ASN A 579 -17.53 -16.40 39.76
C ASN A 579 -16.98 -15.06 39.24
N ASN A 580 -17.81 -14.03 39.36
CA ASN A 580 -17.51 -12.63 39.06
C ASN A 580 -18.10 -11.74 40.19
N ASP A 581 -18.06 -10.42 40.04
CA ASP A 581 -18.67 -9.45 40.98
C ASP A 581 -19.83 -8.66 40.31
N LEU A 582 -20.58 -9.35 39.43
CA LEU A 582 -21.72 -8.77 38.71
C LEU A 582 -22.86 -8.46 39.66
N SER A 583 -23.67 -7.46 39.29
CA SER A 583 -24.74 -6.88 40.08
C SER A 583 -26.04 -6.70 39.29
N GLY A 584 -27.12 -6.32 39.97
CA GLY A 584 -28.43 -6.10 39.36
C GLY A 584 -29.26 -7.38 39.23
N SER A 585 -30.37 -7.30 38.50
CA SER A 585 -31.35 -8.39 38.38
C SER A 585 -31.19 -9.21 37.11
N VAL A 586 -31.24 -10.54 37.26
CA VAL A 586 -31.37 -11.47 36.13
C VAL A 586 -32.86 -11.74 35.86
N PRO A 587 -33.37 -11.61 34.62
CA PRO A 587 -34.76 -11.89 34.32
C PRO A 587 -35.14 -13.34 34.68
N VAL A 588 -36.29 -13.52 35.32
CA VAL A 588 -36.73 -14.81 35.89
C VAL A 588 -36.71 -15.95 34.87
N SER A 589 -37.05 -15.67 33.61
CA SER A 589 -37.04 -16.64 32.51
C SER A 589 -35.66 -17.21 32.18
N PHE A 590 -34.57 -16.56 32.62
CA PHE A 590 -33.19 -16.97 32.35
C PHE A 590 -32.48 -17.52 33.58
N GLN A 591 -32.98 -17.30 34.79
CA GLN A 591 -32.32 -17.72 36.04
C GLN A 591 -32.08 -19.24 36.13
N ASN A 592 -33.02 -20.05 35.61
CA ASN A 592 -32.94 -21.52 35.61
C ASN A 592 -32.86 -22.11 34.19
N LYS A 593 -32.46 -21.30 33.20
CA LYS A 593 -32.35 -21.76 31.81
C LYS A 593 -31.12 -22.67 31.69
N VAL A 594 -31.31 -23.87 31.12
CA VAL A 594 -30.20 -24.81 30.87
C VAL A 594 -29.14 -24.12 30.01
N GLY A 595 -27.87 -24.22 30.42
CA GLY A 595 -26.72 -23.58 29.77
C GLY A 595 -26.42 -22.15 30.26
N PHE A 596 -27.24 -21.57 31.12
CA PHE A 596 -27.01 -20.23 31.70
C PHE A 596 -26.55 -20.40 33.15
N THR A 597 -25.42 -19.79 33.53
CA THR A 597 -24.82 -19.93 34.87
C THR A 597 -24.41 -18.57 35.42
N PHE A 598 -24.89 -18.26 36.63
CA PHE A 598 -24.69 -16.98 37.33
C PHE A 598 -24.13 -17.15 38.74
N SER A 599 -23.85 -18.38 39.18
CA SER A 599 -23.38 -18.68 40.53
C SER A 599 -22.07 -17.97 40.86
N GLY A 600 -21.82 -17.69 42.14
CA GLY A 600 -20.57 -17.04 42.55
C GLY A 600 -20.50 -15.54 42.26
N ASN A 601 -21.62 -14.90 41.93
CA ASN A 601 -21.75 -13.44 41.86
C ASN A 601 -22.49 -12.92 43.10
N PRO A 602 -21.81 -12.34 44.09
CA PRO A 602 -22.42 -11.99 45.38
C PRO A 602 -23.44 -10.85 45.30
N ARG A 603 -23.40 -10.04 44.23
CA ARG A 603 -24.28 -8.86 44.05
C ARG A 603 -25.42 -9.10 43.05
N LEU A 604 -25.53 -10.28 42.45
CA LEU A 604 -26.65 -10.61 41.54
C LEU A 604 -27.91 -10.97 42.33
N CYS A 605 -29.02 -10.33 41.95
CA CYS A 605 -30.34 -10.63 42.48
C CYS A 605 -30.99 -11.75 41.65
N LEU A 606 -30.98 -12.97 42.19
CA LEU A 606 -31.64 -14.14 41.59
C LEU A 606 -33.03 -14.43 42.19
N THR A 607 -33.50 -13.62 43.15
CA THR A 607 -34.80 -13.83 43.80
C THR A 607 -35.92 -13.14 43.02
N GLY A 608 -36.96 -13.91 42.65
CA GLY A 608 -38.12 -13.46 41.88
C GLY A 608 -39.06 -12.43 42.54
N ASN A 609 -38.66 -11.80 43.65
CA ASN A 609 -39.33 -10.62 44.21
C ASN A 609 -38.45 -9.42 43.91
N GLY A 610 -38.94 -8.49 43.09
CA GLY A 610 -38.21 -7.34 42.53
C GLY A 610 -37.69 -6.29 43.52
N SER A 611 -37.11 -6.68 44.64
CA SER A 611 -36.34 -5.80 45.52
C SER A 611 -34.89 -6.29 45.60
N CYS A 612 -34.03 -5.76 44.73
CA CYS A 612 -32.61 -5.68 45.06
C CYS A 612 -32.50 -4.69 46.22
N ALA A 613 -32.22 -5.18 47.44
CA ALA A 613 -31.75 -4.27 48.47
C ALA A 613 -30.40 -3.70 47.97
N PRO A 614 -30.19 -2.36 47.99
CA PRO A 614 -28.89 -1.82 47.63
C PRO A 614 -27.83 -2.43 48.57
N PRO A 615 -26.58 -2.61 48.11
CA PRO A 615 -25.52 -3.09 48.98
C PRO A 615 -25.48 -2.23 50.24
N PRO A 616 -25.20 -2.80 51.43
CA PRO A 616 -25.01 -2.00 52.63
C PRO A 616 -23.94 -0.96 52.31
N GLY A 617 -24.31 0.31 52.39
CA GLY A 617 -23.37 1.41 52.19
C GLY A 617 -22.18 1.23 53.12
N PRO A 618 -20.99 1.75 52.76
CA PRO A 618 -19.83 1.69 53.63
C PRO A 618 -20.21 2.16 55.05
N PRO A 619 -19.66 1.54 56.11
CA PRO A 619 -19.94 1.96 57.47
C PRO A 619 -19.73 3.47 57.56
N SER A 620 -20.72 4.16 58.11
CA SER A 620 -20.67 5.60 58.30
C SER A 620 -19.34 5.92 58.99
N PRO A 621 -18.50 6.81 58.44
CA PRO A 621 -17.30 7.20 59.15
C PRO A 621 -17.71 7.78 60.50
N PRO A 622 -16.89 7.60 61.56
CA PRO A 622 -17.15 8.27 62.83
C PRO A 622 -17.34 9.75 62.57
N ASN A 623 -18.36 10.36 63.19
CA ASN A 623 -18.62 11.80 63.13
C ASN A 623 -17.32 12.59 63.30
N LEU A 624 -16.73 13.00 62.18
CA LEU A 624 -15.66 13.98 62.15
C LEU A 624 -16.33 15.36 62.28
N PRO A 625 -15.78 16.26 63.10
CA PRO A 625 -16.30 17.61 63.20
C PRO A 625 -16.25 18.27 61.83
N SER A 626 -17.26 19.10 61.55
CA SER A 626 -17.44 19.86 60.31
C SER A 626 -16.12 20.47 59.81
N PRO A 627 -15.89 20.52 58.48
CA PRO A 627 -14.66 21.05 57.94
C PRO A 627 -14.48 22.49 58.43
N SER A 628 -13.39 22.73 59.17
CA SER A 628 -12.91 24.08 59.42
C SER A 628 -12.65 24.75 58.07
N THR A 629 -13.07 25.99 57.95
CA THR A 629 -12.91 26.97 56.86
C THR A 629 -11.49 27.12 56.28
N ALA A 630 -10.49 26.38 56.78
CA ALA A 630 -9.12 26.36 56.28
C ALA A 630 -8.96 25.60 54.95
N ALA A 631 -9.73 24.53 54.70
CA ALA A 631 -9.58 23.73 53.48
C ALA A 631 -10.06 24.46 52.21
N GLU A 632 -11.14 25.23 52.31
CA GLU A 632 -11.63 26.08 51.21
C GLU A 632 -10.71 27.28 50.92
N LEU A 633 -10.03 27.81 51.95
CA LEU A 633 -9.03 28.87 51.78
C LEU A 633 -7.78 28.38 51.04
N ILE A 634 -7.34 27.15 51.29
CA ILE A 634 -6.15 26.57 50.63
C ILE A 634 -6.44 26.24 49.16
N LEU A 635 -7.61 25.70 48.84
CA LEU A 635 -7.98 25.40 47.44
C LEU A 635 -8.07 26.66 46.56
N ASN A 636 -8.53 27.77 47.17
CA ASN A 636 -8.68 29.04 46.47
C ASN A 636 -7.31 29.71 46.20
N GLU A 637 -6.37 29.61 47.14
CA GLU A 637 -5.00 30.09 46.92
C GLU A 637 -4.20 29.21 45.95
N ILE A 638 -4.39 27.89 45.95
CA ILE A 638 -3.78 27.01 44.95
C ILE A 638 -4.30 27.33 43.54
N SER A 639 -5.62 27.57 43.39
CA SER A 639 -6.19 27.98 42.10
C SER A 639 -5.65 29.32 41.60
N ARG A 640 -5.40 30.28 42.51
CA ARG A 640 -4.78 31.57 42.16
C ARG A 640 -3.33 31.43 41.73
N ILE A 641 -2.55 30.57 42.40
CA ILE A 641 -1.16 30.29 42.04
C ILE A 641 -1.08 29.62 40.66
N ILE A 642 -1.95 28.63 40.37
CA ILE A 642 -2.01 27.97 39.06
C ILE A 642 -2.34 28.99 37.96
N LEU A 643 -3.33 29.85 38.18
CA LEU A 643 -3.71 30.88 37.22
C LEU A 643 -2.54 31.87 36.95
N PHE A 644 -1.80 32.24 37.99
CA PHE A 644 -0.64 33.12 37.88
C PHE A 644 0.51 32.49 37.09
N ILE A 645 0.78 31.19 37.30
CA ILE A 645 1.78 30.43 36.53
C ILE A 645 1.38 30.37 35.06
N VAL A 646 0.10 30.08 34.76
CA VAL A 646 -0.40 30.05 33.37
C VAL A 646 -0.20 31.41 32.69
N VAL A 647 -0.56 32.51 33.35
CA VAL A 647 -0.38 33.86 32.79
C VAL A 647 1.08 34.17 32.52
N ILE A 648 2.00 33.84 33.45
CA ILE A 648 3.44 34.01 33.26
C ILE A 648 3.95 33.17 32.09
N THR A 649 3.55 31.90 31.98
CA THR A 649 3.98 31.06 30.86
C THR A 649 3.50 31.59 29.51
N VAL A 650 2.26 32.08 29.43
CA VAL A 650 1.72 32.68 28.19
C VAL A 650 2.44 33.98 27.85
N THR A 651 2.74 34.83 28.84
CA THR A 651 3.49 36.07 28.58
C THR A 651 4.95 35.80 28.19
N LEU A 652 5.61 34.83 28.82
CA LEU A 652 6.97 34.42 28.44
C LEU A 652 7.02 33.83 27.02
N VAL A 653 6.01 33.04 26.64
CA VAL A 653 5.88 32.52 25.27
C VAL A 653 5.64 33.65 24.26
N GLN A 654 4.81 34.65 24.60
CA GLN A 654 4.61 35.83 23.75
C GLN A 654 5.87 36.70 23.63
N ILE A 655 6.64 36.87 24.71
CA ILE A 655 7.91 37.60 24.68
C ILE A 655 8.98 36.83 23.89
N ALA A 656 8.97 35.50 23.92
CA ALA A 656 9.87 34.68 23.09
C ALA A 656 9.48 34.65 21.61
N TRP A 657 8.26 35.08 21.28
CA TRP A 657 7.73 35.17 19.91
C TRP A 657 7.93 36.55 19.27
N ILE A 658 8.19 37.59 20.06
CA ILE A 658 8.55 38.96 19.62
C ILE A 658 10.07 39.06 19.54
#